data_AF-A0A6V8DJ92-F1
#
_entry.id   AF-A0A6V8DJ92-F1
#
_cell.length_a   1.000
_cell.length_b   1.000
_cell.length_c   1.000
_cell.angle_alpha   90.00
_cell.angle_beta   90.00
_cell.angle_gamma   90.00
#
_symmetry.space_group_name_H-M   'P 1'
#
loop_
_entity.id
_entity.type
_entity.pdbx_description
1 polymer ?
#
loop_
_entity_poly.entity_id
_entity_poly.type
_entity_poly.pdbx_seq_one_letter_code
_entity_poly.pdbx_strand_id
1 'polypeptide(L)'
;LPLLEKTDRALLSNQRLLTGCHSGKLLEVPISPSTGDEWLVRTVQQIDTDISVDYLDGNTIPISSIIKAITTEHESLRSLQSSVAQPPPQGGSEWVSELSSILKTASLPVPISGISSRLRVMAPKDALGCNSDIAILANTSAPSWNLRSPKIPFIGEMERHKFELLRPDVPITRARHHLYHILNCCSKVILIDPSLDKSTPLAPPLEEILDYCTPPVHFDPNSEENLGPRDIKQLDGILLRNMKNSSNPPLNPSAITIPLDVELQRDRERRQPSKADSEGYLPTEYRNRVISFDYDDLTRKTPEGVDNPRNSTRWPVIGATSSDGKNSVTIDPRPFTPLPSGSVVSDSRHGHSDGATQEIQLWSPSRLQEWAKCPRRGWLSRGLRIRDEETQSEDLDPRIHGDLLHQIHHDLICEVLGMEEQVERDISGVLDGHFPTNLADSDLEEQEVMQKALEILDKLAPWLERSDGVSTFRLRMLTGMSHSEWKDWLANPVKAPLGGRIGAMIRSEMQLSDSMPVALEWEISNGSETGSEISLNQNETSPNQIELPPIMINGKIDRVDIIPFDNEGNEWLDDSGSNEIAPLRLFETNDWKPRRRVIIRDLKTSEKKPSDRNKEGLLNELQLAIYSRAWEINHPGDLVVGAGISTIGHSTEHLVEPSGNHRSELESLSVGTTTSLTSRLHRFPDESANPKSDPFRAWMAQRLSVALGVAHGAVEGRVHPTPSKSACRYCPVSSICAVKMEDDY
;
A
#
# COMPACT_ATOMS: atom_id res chain seq x y z
N LEU A 1 13.31 5.36 -29.52
CA LEU A 1 12.63 4.04 -29.46
C LEU A 1 11.50 3.98 -30.49
N PRO A 2 11.69 3.26 -31.61
CA PRO A 2 10.73 3.27 -32.72
C PRO A 2 9.44 2.51 -32.42
N LEU A 3 9.40 1.68 -31.37
CA LEU A 3 8.23 0.90 -30.97
C LEU A 3 7.23 1.67 -30.10
N LEU A 4 7.67 2.79 -29.52
CA LEU A 4 6.82 3.60 -28.64
C LEU A 4 5.97 4.60 -29.43
N GLU A 5 4.83 4.95 -28.85
CA GLU A 5 3.96 6.00 -29.39
C GLU A 5 4.67 7.36 -29.38
N LYS A 6 4.16 8.31 -30.17
CA LYS A 6 4.80 9.64 -30.30
C LYS A 6 4.83 10.39 -28.96
N THR A 7 3.79 10.26 -28.14
CA THR A 7 3.67 10.86 -26.80
C THR A 7 4.72 10.34 -25.84
N ASP A 8 4.93 9.02 -25.80
CA ASP A 8 5.91 8.39 -24.90
C ASP A 8 7.35 8.75 -25.31
N ARG A 9 7.61 8.82 -26.62
CA ARG A 9 8.89 9.32 -27.15
C ARG A 9 9.15 10.77 -26.73
N ALA A 10 8.13 11.63 -26.74
CA ALA A 10 8.26 13.01 -26.30
C ALA A 10 8.55 13.11 -24.79
N LEU A 11 7.87 12.31 -23.97
CA LEU A 11 8.12 12.23 -22.53
C LEU A 11 9.56 11.76 -22.23
N LEU A 12 10.02 10.70 -22.92
CA LEU A 12 11.36 10.14 -22.74
C LEU A 12 12.48 10.97 -23.37
N SER A 13 12.15 11.95 -24.22
CA SER A 13 13.11 12.92 -24.75
C SER A 13 13.47 14.03 -23.75
N ASN A 14 12.82 14.04 -22.58
CA ASN A 14 13.13 14.99 -21.52
C ASN A 14 14.55 14.78 -21.01
N GLN A 15 15.38 15.83 -21.16
CA GLN A 15 16.78 15.81 -20.80
C GLN A 15 17.01 15.52 -19.30
N ARG A 16 16.05 15.83 -18.42
CA ARG A 16 16.11 15.47 -16.99
C ARG A 16 16.16 13.95 -16.75
N LEU A 17 15.53 13.16 -17.62
CA LEU A 17 15.54 11.69 -17.52
C LEU A 17 16.88 11.08 -17.94
N LEU A 18 17.73 11.85 -18.61
CA LEU A 18 19.04 11.45 -19.08
C LEU A 18 20.16 12.00 -18.19
N THR A 19 19.85 12.72 -17.12
CA THR A 19 20.84 13.21 -16.16
C THR A 19 20.92 12.23 -14.99
N GLY A 20 22.11 11.69 -14.74
CA GLY A 20 22.34 10.80 -13.61
C GLY A 20 21.98 11.50 -12.30
N CYS A 21 21.01 10.94 -11.57
CA CYS A 21 20.37 11.56 -10.40
C CYS A 21 21.38 11.98 -9.32
N HIS A 22 22.48 11.23 -9.20
CA HIS A 22 23.55 11.48 -8.23
C HIS A 22 24.77 12.20 -8.84
N SER A 23 25.07 11.98 -10.12
CA SER A 23 26.30 12.50 -10.73
C SER A 23 26.13 13.83 -11.45
N GLY A 24 24.88 14.23 -11.75
CA GLY A 24 24.58 15.39 -12.60
C GLY A 24 25.09 15.25 -14.04
N LYS A 25 25.66 14.09 -14.40
CA LYS A 25 26.23 13.84 -15.74
C LYS A 25 25.17 13.30 -16.66
N LEU A 26 25.25 13.69 -17.93
CA LEU A 26 24.42 13.09 -18.98
C LEU A 26 24.81 11.62 -19.16
N LEU A 27 23.82 10.74 -19.10
CA LEU A 27 23.98 9.31 -19.34
C LEU A 27 24.26 9.08 -20.83
N GLU A 28 25.23 8.22 -21.13
CA GLU A 28 25.48 7.77 -22.50
C GLU A 28 24.36 6.84 -22.95
N VAL A 29 23.41 7.37 -23.73
CA VAL A 29 22.33 6.58 -24.31
C VAL A 29 22.73 6.16 -25.73
N PRO A 30 22.64 4.87 -26.08
CA PRO A 30 22.91 4.43 -27.44
C PRO A 30 21.92 5.06 -28.42
N ILE A 31 22.40 5.33 -29.65
CA ILE A 31 21.58 5.93 -30.71
C ILE A 31 20.41 5.00 -31.01
N SER A 32 19.19 5.47 -30.74
CA SER A 32 17.98 4.73 -31.04
C SER A 32 17.86 4.45 -32.55
N PRO A 33 17.43 3.24 -32.95
CA PRO A 33 17.05 2.99 -34.34
C PRO A 33 15.90 3.90 -34.76
N SER A 34 15.93 4.30 -36.03
CA SER A 34 14.98 5.24 -36.63
C SER A 34 13.67 4.59 -37.02
N THR A 35 13.69 3.29 -37.33
CA THR A 35 12.53 2.50 -37.74
C THR A 35 12.40 1.20 -36.95
N GLY A 36 11.20 0.61 -36.94
CA GLY A 36 10.96 -0.70 -36.35
C GLY A 36 11.81 -1.80 -37.02
N ASP A 37 11.97 -1.75 -38.34
CA ASP A 37 12.80 -2.72 -39.07
C ASP A 37 14.29 -2.62 -38.68
N GLU A 38 14.81 -1.40 -38.53
CA GLU A 38 16.18 -1.19 -38.05
C GLU A 38 16.36 -1.71 -36.61
N TRP A 39 15.34 -1.52 -35.76
CA TRP A 39 15.32 -2.08 -34.41
C TRP A 39 15.35 -3.61 -34.43
N LEU A 40 14.56 -4.26 -35.29
CA LEU A 40 14.53 -5.72 -35.42
C LEU A 40 15.91 -6.26 -35.83
N VAL A 41 16.53 -5.68 -36.85
CA VAL A 41 17.86 -6.09 -37.33
C VAL A 41 18.91 -5.94 -36.22
N ARG A 42 18.97 -4.79 -35.53
CA ARG A 42 19.92 -4.57 -34.43
C ARG A 42 19.69 -5.54 -33.28
N THR A 43 18.44 -5.86 -32.97
CA THR A 43 18.09 -6.80 -31.89
C THR A 43 18.51 -8.22 -32.24
N VAL A 44 18.25 -8.68 -33.47
CA VAL A 44 18.68 -10.00 -33.94
C VAL A 44 20.21 -10.13 -33.93
N GLN A 45 20.93 -9.07 -34.29
CA GLN A 45 22.41 -9.05 -34.27
C GLN A 45 23.02 -9.15 -32.86
N GLN A 46 22.26 -8.82 -31.81
CA GLN A 46 22.69 -8.95 -30.42
C GLN A 46 22.51 -10.36 -29.84
N ILE A 47 21.80 -11.24 -30.55
CA ILE A 47 21.57 -12.61 -30.11
C ILE A 47 22.83 -13.42 -30.45
N ASP A 48 23.48 -13.96 -29.41
CA ASP A 48 24.60 -14.89 -29.57
C ASP A 48 24.09 -16.21 -30.14
N THR A 49 24.42 -16.48 -31.40
CA THR A 49 24.04 -17.72 -32.10
C THR A 49 24.99 -18.88 -31.83
N ASP A 50 26.15 -18.62 -31.23
CA ASP A 50 27.24 -19.58 -31.06
C ASP A 50 27.13 -20.37 -29.74
N ILE A 51 26.49 -19.80 -28.71
CA ILE A 51 26.31 -20.41 -27.38
C ILE A 51 25.50 -21.73 -27.39
N SER A 52 24.74 -22.02 -28.45
CA SER A 52 23.72 -23.08 -28.39
C SER A 52 24.13 -24.42 -29.02
N VAL A 53 25.12 -24.50 -29.91
CA VAL A 53 25.34 -25.73 -30.71
C VAL A 53 25.79 -26.93 -29.86
N ASP A 54 26.52 -26.71 -28.77
CA ASP A 54 27.09 -27.77 -27.93
C ASP A 54 26.10 -28.39 -26.92
N TYR A 55 24.90 -27.82 -26.74
CA TYR A 55 23.88 -28.27 -25.79
C TYR A 55 22.58 -28.78 -26.43
N LEU A 56 22.50 -28.84 -27.76
CA LEU A 56 21.30 -29.33 -28.45
C LEU A 56 21.29 -30.87 -28.43
N ASP A 57 20.40 -31.42 -27.63
CA ASP A 57 20.08 -32.85 -27.49
C ASP A 57 19.40 -33.47 -28.73
N GLY A 58 19.37 -32.75 -29.86
CA GLY A 58 18.64 -33.12 -31.08
C GLY A 58 17.12 -32.89 -31.01
N ASN A 59 16.57 -32.47 -29.86
CA ASN A 59 15.15 -32.16 -29.70
C ASN A 59 14.85 -30.66 -29.72
N THR A 60 15.87 -29.82 -29.63
CA THR A 60 15.78 -28.37 -29.51
C THR A 60 16.01 -27.70 -30.86
N ILE A 61 15.12 -26.77 -31.25
CA ILE A 61 15.24 -26.02 -32.50
C ILE A 61 16.43 -25.07 -32.37
N PRO A 62 17.43 -25.11 -33.26
CA PRO A 62 18.54 -24.17 -33.21
C PRO A 62 18.03 -22.72 -33.27
N ILE A 63 18.59 -21.85 -32.43
CA ILE A 63 18.23 -20.42 -32.40
C ILE A 63 18.39 -19.79 -33.80
N SER A 64 19.40 -20.20 -34.56
CA SER A 64 19.62 -19.78 -35.95
C SER A 64 18.46 -20.13 -36.89
N SER A 65 17.79 -21.27 -36.69
CA SER A 65 16.62 -21.68 -37.47
C SER A 65 15.39 -20.82 -37.15
N ILE A 66 15.23 -20.41 -35.90
CA ILE A 66 14.15 -19.52 -35.46
C ILE A 66 14.36 -18.12 -36.04
N ILE A 67 15.58 -17.58 -35.90
CA ILE A 67 15.97 -16.29 -36.48
C ILE A 67 15.72 -16.30 -37.99
N LYS A 68 16.19 -17.36 -38.68
CA LYS A 68 15.99 -17.49 -40.13
C LYS A 68 14.51 -17.49 -40.51
N ALA A 69 13.65 -18.20 -39.79
CA ALA A 69 12.21 -18.23 -40.07
C ALA A 69 11.59 -16.83 -39.95
N ILE A 70 11.90 -16.12 -38.85
CA ILE A 70 11.38 -14.77 -38.60
C ILE A 70 11.87 -13.78 -39.67
N THR A 71 13.16 -13.80 -39.98
CA THR A 71 13.76 -12.92 -41.00
C THR A 71 13.20 -13.21 -42.40
N THR A 72 13.03 -14.48 -42.76
CA THR A 72 12.51 -14.86 -44.10
C THR A 72 11.06 -14.42 -44.28
N GLU A 73 10.20 -14.59 -43.27
CA GLU A 73 8.81 -14.14 -43.33
C GLU A 73 8.70 -12.62 -43.36
N HIS A 74 9.53 -11.91 -42.57
CA HIS A 74 9.60 -10.45 -42.58
C HIS A 74 10.08 -9.91 -43.94
N GLU A 75 11.14 -10.48 -44.52
CA GLU A 75 11.63 -10.13 -45.86
C GLU A 75 10.59 -10.40 -46.94
N SER A 76 9.87 -11.53 -46.84
CA SER A 76 8.79 -11.88 -47.77
C SER A 76 7.66 -10.86 -47.70
N LEU A 77 7.25 -10.45 -46.49
CA LEU A 77 6.25 -9.40 -46.31
C LEU A 77 6.70 -8.07 -46.92
N ARG A 78 7.94 -7.65 -46.66
CA ARG A 78 8.48 -6.40 -47.22
C ARG A 78 8.57 -6.45 -48.74
N SER A 79 8.96 -7.59 -49.31
CA SER A 79 8.95 -7.81 -50.77
C SER A 79 7.53 -7.74 -51.35
N LEU A 80 6.54 -8.33 -50.67
CA LEU A 80 5.15 -8.30 -51.09
C LEU A 80 4.61 -6.87 -51.06
N GLN A 81 4.78 -6.16 -49.95
CA GLN A 81 4.38 -4.77 -49.78
C GLN A 81 5.01 -3.86 -50.84
N SER A 82 6.30 -4.05 -51.12
CA SER A 82 6.99 -3.33 -52.20
C SER A 82 6.41 -3.65 -53.58
N SER A 83 6.03 -4.90 -53.85
CA SER A 83 5.50 -5.30 -55.17
C SER A 83 4.09 -4.77 -55.43
N VAL A 84 3.31 -4.50 -54.37
CA VAL A 84 1.96 -3.89 -54.46
C VAL A 84 1.95 -2.39 -54.14
N ALA A 85 3.13 -1.76 -54.03
CA ALA A 85 3.31 -0.34 -53.67
C ALA A 85 2.63 0.08 -52.35
N GLN A 86 2.52 -0.85 -51.39
CA GLN A 86 2.04 -0.56 -50.04
C GLN A 86 3.22 -0.11 -49.16
N PRO A 87 3.18 1.08 -48.55
CA PRO A 87 4.25 1.53 -47.67
C PRO A 87 4.24 0.72 -46.35
N PRO A 88 5.39 0.20 -45.89
CA PRO A 88 5.47 -0.49 -44.60
C PRO A 88 5.39 0.51 -43.43
N PRO A 89 4.86 0.08 -42.26
CA PRO A 89 4.84 0.91 -41.07
C PRO A 89 6.27 1.18 -40.60
N GLN A 90 6.57 2.42 -40.22
CA GLN A 90 7.92 2.82 -39.80
C GLN A 90 8.19 2.55 -38.32
N GLY A 91 7.14 2.32 -37.50
CA GLY A 91 7.25 2.08 -36.05
C GLY A 91 5.88 2.14 -35.36
N GLY A 92 5.89 2.26 -34.03
CA GLY A 92 4.69 2.36 -33.19
C GLY A 92 3.84 1.09 -33.14
N SER A 93 2.60 1.23 -32.68
CA SER A 93 1.64 0.12 -32.53
C SER A 93 1.33 -0.61 -33.84
N GLU A 94 1.32 0.08 -34.98
CA GLU A 94 1.09 -0.52 -36.30
C GLU A 94 2.19 -1.51 -36.70
N TRP A 95 3.47 -1.12 -36.54
CA TRP A 95 4.60 -2.01 -36.81
C TRP A 95 4.63 -3.19 -35.83
N VAL A 96 4.32 -2.95 -34.54
CA VAL A 96 4.26 -4.00 -33.52
C VAL A 96 3.16 -5.02 -33.84
N SER A 97 1.99 -4.56 -34.27
CA SER A 97 0.88 -5.42 -34.68
C SER A 97 1.25 -6.28 -35.90
N GLU A 98 1.90 -5.68 -36.89
CA GLU A 98 2.39 -6.37 -38.09
C GLU A 98 3.43 -7.45 -37.76
N LEU A 99 4.47 -7.12 -36.98
CA LEU A 99 5.48 -8.09 -36.57
C LEU A 99 4.88 -9.17 -35.67
N SER A 100 3.97 -8.81 -34.77
CA SER A 100 3.27 -9.78 -33.92
C SER A 100 2.46 -10.78 -34.74
N SER A 101 1.89 -10.35 -35.87
CA SER A 101 1.21 -11.23 -36.81
C SER A 101 2.21 -12.23 -37.42
N ILE A 102 3.35 -11.74 -37.92
CA ILE A 102 4.43 -12.59 -38.45
C ILE A 102 4.88 -13.62 -37.41
N LEU A 103 5.15 -13.19 -36.18
CA LEU A 103 5.62 -14.08 -35.11
C LEU A 103 4.59 -15.17 -34.75
N LYS A 104 3.29 -14.87 -34.87
CA LYS A 104 2.21 -15.85 -34.63
C LYS A 104 2.05 -16.85 -35.77
N THR A 105 2.39 -16.46 -37.01
CA THR A 105 2.19 -17.28 -38.21
C THR A 105 3.46 -17.96 -38.73
N ALA A 106 4.64 -17.51 -38.29
CA ALA A 106 5.92 -18.01 -38.75
C ALA A 106 6.01 -19.52 -38.48
N SER A 107 6.18 -20.29 -39.56
CA SER A 107 6.32 -21.74 -39.47
C SER A 107 7.74 -22.07 -39.06
N LEU A 108 7.92 -22.49 -37.81
CA LEU A 108 9.20 -23.00 -37.34
C LEU A 108 9.44 -24.38 -37.97
N PRO A 109 10.69 -24.71 -38.34
CA PRO A 109 11.02 -26.06 -38.77
C PRO A 109 10.69 -27.02 -37.63
N VAL A 110 9.82 -27.99 -37.90
CA VAL A 110 9.50 -29.06 -36.96
C VAL A 110 10.83 -29.74 -36.61
N PRO A 111 11.19 -29.91 -35.32
CA PRO A 111 12.33 -30.73 -34.96
C PRO A 111 12.16 -32.06 -35.69
N ILE A 112 13.13 -32.45 -36.52
CA ILE A 112 13.21 -33.82 -37.00
C ILE A 112 13.64 -34.61 -35.77
N SER A 113 12.70 -34.78 -34.85
CA SER A 113 12.88 -35.57 -33.66
C SER A 113 13.33 -36.94 -34.17
N GLY A 114 14.47 -37.39 -33.65
CA GLY A 114 14.72 -38.79 -33.44
C GLY A 114 13.68 -39.34 -32.46
N ILE A 115 12.41 -39.32 -32.87
CA ILE A 115 11.31 -39.98 -32.20
C ILE A 115 11.74 -41.43 -32.12
N SER A 116 11.96 -41.94 -30.90
CA SER A 116 12.15 -43.37 -30.69
C SER A 116 11.06 -44.08 -31.50
N SER A 117 11.44 -45.02 -32.36
CA SER A 117 10.69 -45.51 -33.53
C SER A 117 9.28 -46.09 -33.28
N ARG A 118 8.71 -45.95 -32.08
CA ARG A 118 7.50 -46.62 -31.60
C ARG A 118 6.28 -45.72 -31.36
N LEU A 119 6.41 -44.39 -31.22
CA LEU A 119 5.25 -43.50 -30.99
C LEU A 119 5.27 -42.28 -31.91
N ARG A 120 4.26 -42.10 -32.76
CA ARG A 120 4.12 -40.94 -33.66
C ARG A 120 2.86 -40.16 -33.33
N VAL A 121 3.00 -38.83 -33.17
CA VAL A 121 1.86 -37.91 -32.99
C VAL A 121 1.71 -37.10 -34.26
N MET A 122 0.57 -37.25 -34.95
CA MET A 122 0.37 -36.73 -36.30
C MET A 122 -1.09 -36.29 -36.49
N ALA A 123 -1.32 -35.31 -37.37
CA ALA A 123 -2.69 -35.02 -37.81
C ALA A 123 -3.18 -36.13 -38.77
N PRO A 124 -4.50 -36.35 -38.93
CA PRO A 124 -5.03 -37.42 -39.79
C PRO A 124 -4.53 -37.35 -41.25
N LYS A 125 -4.27 -36.14 -41.76
CA LYS A 125 -3.71 -35.94 -43.11
C LYS A 125 -2.26 -36.43 -43.24
N ASP A 126 -1.48 -36.32 -42.17
CA ASP A 126 -0.05 -36.65 -42.15
C ASP A 126 0.16 -38.15 -41.85
N ALA A 127 -0.87 -38.83 -41.33
CA ALA A 127 -0.88 -40.28 -41.10
C ALA A 127 -1.05 -41.12 -42.38
N LEU A 128 -1.31 -40.49 -43.53
CA LEU A 128 -1.39 -41.19 -44.81
C LEU A 128 -0.05 -41.90 -45.13
N GLY A 129 -0.13 -43.17 -45.53
CA GLY A 129 1.04 -44.00 -45.79
C GLY A 129 1.75 -44.55 -44.54
N CYS A 130 1.29 -44.23 -43.33
CA CYS A 130 1.83 -44.77 -42.09
C CYS A 130 1.07 -46.05 -41.65
N ASN A 131 1.80 -47.01 -41.07
CA ASN A 131 1.24 -48.18 -40.38
C ASN A 131 1.55 -48.12 -38.86
N SER A 132 0.71 -48.72 -38.02
CA SER A 132 1.01 -48.84 -36.59
C SER A 132 0.30 -50.03 -35.95
N ASP A 133 0.89 -50.63 -34.92
CA ASP A 133 0.19 -51.66 -34.15
C ASP A 133 -1.04 -51.07 -33.44
N ILE A 134 -0.90 -49.88 -32.85
CA ILE A 134 -1.97 -49.17 -32.13
C ILE A 134 -2.08 -47.73 -32.64
N ALA A 135 -3.30 -47.30 -32.96
CA ALA A 135 -3.63 -45.89 -33.15
C ALA A 135 -4.56 -45.40 -32.04
N ILE A 136 -4.29 -44.20 -31.52
CA ILE A 136 -5.15 -43.52 -30.55
C ILE A 136 -5.72 -42.28 -31.21
N LEU A 137 -7.04 -42.22 -31.34
CA LEU A 137 -7.78 -41.08 -31.86
C LEU A 137 -8.21 -40.19 -30.68
N ALA A 138 -7.53 -39.06 -30.55
CA ALA A 138 -7.82 -38.01 -29.57
C ALA A 138 -8.44 -36.79 -30.26
N ASN A 139 -9.10 -35.92 -29.48
CA ASN A 139 -9.74 -34.69 -29.97
C ASN A 139 -10.80 -34.95 -31.07
N THR A 140 -11.69 -35.87 -30.78
CA THR A 140 -12.66 -36.52 -31.69
C THR A 140 -14.02 -35.81 -31.73
N SER A 141 -14.16 -34.66 -31.06
CA SER A 141 -15.39 -33.90 -31.04
C SER A 141 -15.65 -33.17 -32.38
N ALA A 142 -16.91 -32.89 -32.66
CA ALA A 142 -17.34 -32.18 -33.87
C ALA A 142 -16.67 -30.80 -34.06
N PRO A 143 -16.47 -29.97 -33.02
CA PRO A 143 -15.74 -28.70 -33.17
C PRO A 143 -14.26 -28.88 -33.52
N SER A 144 -13.64 -29.98 -33.07
CA SER A 144 -12.21 -30.26 -33.28
C SER A 144 -11.90 -30.73 -34.70
N TRP A 145 -12.90 -31.24 -35.42
CA TRP A 145 -12.78 -31.63 -36.82
C TRP A 145 -13.40 -30.55 -37.71
N ASN A 146 -12.58 -29.66 -38.27
CA ASN A 146 -13.07 -28.61 -39.16
C ASN A 146 -13.51 -29.19 -40.52
N LEU A 147 -14.80 -29.51 -40.64
CA LEU A 147 -15.43 -30.00 -41.87
C LEU A 147 -16.00 -28.88 -42.74
N ARG A 148 -15.71 -27.61 -42.44
CA ARG A 148 -16.18 -26.48 -43.23
C ARG A 148 -15.28 -26.27 -44.44
N SER A 149 -15.86 -25.89 -45.56
CA SER A 149 -15.06 -25.43 -46.69
C SER A 149 -14.34 -24.13 -46.33
N PRO A 150 -13.07 -23.95 -46.71
CA PRO A 150 -12.35 -22.73 -46.39
C PRO A 150 -13.03 -21.55 -47.08
N LYS A 151 -13.18 -20.44 -46.35
CA LYS A 151 -13.74 -19.20 -46.90
C LYS A 151 -12.67 -18.54 -47.78
N ILE A 152 -13.04 -18.23 -49.01
CA ILE A 152 -12.20 -17.40 -49.89
C ILE A 152 -12.59 -15.94 -49.63
N PRO A 153 -11.64 -15.05 -49.26
CA PRO A 153 -11.93 -13.64 -49.09
C PRO A 153 -12.60 -13.05 -50.34
N PHE A 154 -13.62 -12.23 -50.15
CA PHE A 154 -14.40 -11.56 -51.21
C PHE A 154 -15.23 -12.48 -52.12
N ILE A 155 -15.30 -13.80 -51.86
CA ILE A 155 -16.18 -14.73 -52.58
C ILE A 155 -17.24 -15.26 -51.62
N GLY A 156 -18.51 -14.92 -51.88
CA GLY A 156 -19.64 -15.44 -51.13
C GLY A 156 -19.89 -16.92 -51.40
N GLU A 157 -20.72 -17.56 -50.56
CA GLU A 157 -21.05 -18.97 -50.75
C GLU A 157 -21.76 -19.22 -52.08
N MET A 158 -22.64 -18.30 -52.51
CA MET A 158 -23.36 -18.41 -53.78
C MET A 158 -22.41 -18.39 -54.99
N GLU A 159 -21.45 -17.48 -55.01
CA GLU A 159 -20.43 -17.37 -56.06
C GLU A 159 -19.52 -18.61 -56.06
N ARG A 160 -19.09 -19.06 -54.88
CA ARG A 160 -18.28 -20.28 -54.74
C ARG A 160 -18.98 -21.49 -55.37
N HIS A 161 -20.28 -21.66 -55.08
CA HIS A 161 -21.11 -22.71 -55.66
C HIS A 161 -21.27 -22.56 -57.17
N LYS A 162 -21.54 -21.34 -57.66
CA LYS A 162 -21.74 -21.04 -59.08
C LYS A 162 -20.51 -21.35 -59.93
N PHE A 163 -19.31 -21.13 -59.39
CA PHE A 163 -18.05 -21.37 -60.09
C PHE A 163 -17.43 -22.76 -59.78
N GLU A 164 -18.16 -23.63 -59.09
CA GLU A 164 -17.70 -24.97 -58.65
C GLU A 164 -16.36 -24.96 -57.88
N LEU A 165 -16.04 -23.84 -57.24
CA LEU A 165 -14.81 -23.68 -56.47
C LEU A 165 -14.98 -24.34 -55.10
N LEU A 166 -14.04 -25.19 -54.69
CA LEU A 166 -14.01 -25.83 -53.37
C LEU A 166 -15.35 -26.46 -52.96
N ARG A 167 -15.75 -27.57 -53.59
CA ARG A 167 -17.06 -28.21 -53.32
C ARG A 167 -17.30 -28.43 -51.80
N PRO A 168 -18.52 -28.17 -51.28
CA PRO A 168 -18.81 -28.21 -49.84
C PRO A 168 -18.52 -29.55 -49.16
N ASP A 169 -18.59 -30.64 -49.91
CA ASP A 169 -18.44 -32.03 -49.47
C ASP A 169 -16.97 -32.49 -49.40
N VAL A 170 -16.03 -31.70 -49.91
CA VAL A 170 -14.60 -32.08 -49.95
C VAL A 170 -14.02 -32.30 -48.55
N PRO A 171 -14.26 -31.43 -47.54
CA PRO A 171 -13.71 -31.64 -46.20
C PRO A 171 -14.19 -32.94 -45.54
N ILE A 172 -15.49 -33.25 -45.62
CA ILE A 172 -16.04 -34.48 -45.04
C ILE A 172 -15.56 -35.72 -45.80
N THR A 173 -15.43 -35.65 -47.13
CA THR A 173 -14.90 -36.74 -47.95
C THR A 173 -13.44 -37.03 -47.61
N ARG A 174 -12.62 -35.99 -47.44
CA ARG A 174 -11.22 -36.13 -47.00
C ARG A 174 -11.11 -36.68 -45.58
N ALA A 175 -11.94 -36.20 -44.66
CA ALA A 175 -11.98 -36.68 -43.28
C ALA A 175 -12.30 -38.18 -43.21
N ARG A 176 -13.32 -38.63 -43.96
CA ARG A 176 -13.64 -40.06 -44.10
C ARG A 176 -12.48 -40.84 -44.70
N HIS A 177 -11.86 -40.33 -45.77
CA HIS A 177 -10.71 -41.00 -46.39
C HIS A 177 -9.54 -41.18 -45.41
N HIS A 178 -9.18 -40.13 -44.65
CA HIS A 178 -8.13 -40.23 -43.64
C HIS A 178 -8.49 -41.20 -42.51
N LEU A 179 -9.73 -41.15 -42.03
CA LEU A 179 -10.21 -42.07 -41.01
C LEU A 179 -10.15 -43.53 -41.47
N TYR A 180 -10.71 -43.84 -42.64
CA TYR A 180 -10.66 -45.19 -43.19
C TYR A 180 -9.22 -45.66 -43.43
N HIS A 181 -8.32 -44.78 -43.86
CA HIS A 181 -6.90 -45.12 -43.96
C HIS A 181 -6.33 -45.54 -42.58
N ILE A 182 -6.57 -44.75 -41.53
CA ILE A 182 -6.10 -45.06 -40.17
C ILE A 182 -6.68 -46.40 -39.69
N LEU A 183 -7.98 -46.62 -39.87
CA LEU A 183 -8.65 -47.86 -39.47
C LEU A 183 -8.08 -49.11 -40.18
N ASN A 184 -7.72 -48.99 -41.46
CA ASN A 184 -7.19 -50.12 -42.24
C ASN A 184 -5.68 -50.34 -42.08
N CYS A 185 -4.93 -49.32 -41.64
CA CYS A 185 -3.48 -49.39 -41.48
C CYS A 185 -3.04 -49.72 -40.04
N CYS A 186 -3.99 -49.98 -39.12
CA CYS A 186 -3.72 -50.26 -37.71
C CYS A 186 -4.35 -51.56 -37.22
N SER A 187 -3.66 -52.28 -36.34
CA SER A 187 -4.21 -53.53 -35.77
C SER A 187 -5.24 -53.29 -34.67
N LYS A 188 -5.06 -52.21 -33.90
CA LYS A 188 -5.99 -51.77 -32.85
C LYS A 188 -6.14 -50.25 -32.89
N VAL A 189 -7.39 -49.78 -32.81
CA VAL A 189 -7.70 -48.36 -32.74
C VAL A 189 -8.42 -48.07 -31.43
N ILE A 190 -7.96 -47.08 -30.69
CA ILE A 190 -8.56 -46.60 -29.45
C ILE A 190 -9.18 -45.24 -29.75
N LEU A 191 -10.49 -45.14 -29.60
CA LEU A 191 -11.24 -43.90 -29.73
C LEU A 191 -11.45 -43.30 -28.34
N ILE A 192 -11.00 -42.06 -28.14
CA ILE A 192 -11.35 -41.29 -26.94
C ILE A 192 -12.66 -40.57 -27.25
N ASP A 193 -13.73 -40.90 -26.55
CA ASP A 193 -15.05 -40.31 -26.78
C ASP A 193 -15.37 -39.20 -25.75
N PRO A 194 -15.47 -37.92 -26.18
CA PRO A 194 -15.81 -36.80 -25.31
C PRO A 194 -17.33 -36.65 -25.09
N SER A 195 -18.18 -37.50 -25.69
CA SER A 195 -19.64 -37.37 -25.69
C SER A 195 -20.32 -37.49 -24.32
N LEU A 196 -19.57 -37.85 -23.27
CA LEU A 196 -20.01 -37.70 -21.87
C LEU A 196 -20.42 -36.25 -21.57
N ASP A 197 -19.72 -35.28 -22.14
CA ASP A 197 -20.18 -33.90 -22.17
C ASP A 197 -21.12 -33.71 -23.37
N LYS A 198 -22.40 -33.48 -23.06
CA LYS A 198 -23.47 -33.26 -24.05
C LYS A 198 -23.20 -32.06 -24.97
N SER A 199 -22.32 -31.14 -24.57
CA SER A 199 -21.94 -29.98 -25.39
C SER A 199 -20.86 -30.29 -26.43
N THR A 200 -20.21 -31.45 -26.36
CA THR A 200 -19.13 -31.88 -27.26
C THR A 200 -19.44 -33.23 -27.92
N PRO A 201 -20.38 -33.29 -28.89
CA PRO A 201 -20.66 -34.53 -29.61
C PRO A 201 -19.45 -34.97 -30.43
N LEU A 202 -19.37 -36.27 -30.73
CA LEU A 202 -18.39 -36.83 -31.65
C LEU A 202 -18.49 -36.19 -33.04
N ALA A 203 -17.37 -36.15 -33.76
CA ALA A 203 -17.36 -35.70 -35.14
C ALA A 203 -18.15 -36.67 -36.03
N PRO A 204 -18.92 -36.19 -37.02
CA PRO A 204 -19.79 -37.04 -37.84
C PRO A 204 -19.11 -38.27 -38.47
N PRO A 205 -17.88 -38.20 -39.02
CA PRO A 205 -17.20 -39.38 -39.55
C PRO A 205 -16.87 -40.45 -38.50
N LEU A 206 -16.70 -40.06 -37.24
CA LEU A 206 -16.42 -40.98 -36.13
C LEU A 206 -17.70 -41.57 -35.54
N GLU A 207 -18.80 -40.81 -35.56
CA GLU A 207 -20.13 -41.30 -35.21
C GLU A 207 -20.57 -42.44 -36.15
N GLU A 208 -20.24 -42.34 -37.44
CA GLU A 208 -20.49 -43.38 -38.46
C GLU A 208 -19.86 -44.74 -38.15
N ILE A 209 -18.79 -44.78 -37.33
CA ILE A 209 -18.07 -46.02 -37.00
C ILE A 209 -18.35 -46.54 -35.58
N LEU A 210 -19.16 -45.81 -34.79
CA LEU A 210 -19.38 -46.10 -33.37
C LEU A 210 -20.02 -47.48 -33.14
N ASP A 211 -20.94 -47.88 -34.02
CA ASP A 211 -21.60 -49.20 -33.99
C ASP A 211 -20.62 -50.37 -34.18
N TYR A 212 -19.42 -50.11 -34.69
CA TYR A 212 -18.37 -51.09 -34.89
C TYR A 212 -17.33 -51.11 -33.75
N CYS A 213 -17.44 -50.21 -32.77
CA CYS A 213 -16.56 -50.15 -31.62
C CYS A 213 -16.98 -51.13 -30.50
N THR A 214 -16.02 -51.59 -29.71
CA THR A 214 -16.31 -52.31 -28.46
C THR A 214 -16.96 -51.38 -27.43
N PRO A 215 -17.71 -51.90 -26.44
CA PRO A 215 -18.32 -51.09 -25.39
C PRO A 215 -17.32 -50.12 -24.73
N PRO A 216 -17.72 -48.86 -24.46
CA PRO A 216 -16.81 -47.84 -23.95
C PRO A 216 -16.38 -48.13 -22.51
N VAL A 217 -15.14 -47.78 -22.18
CA VAL A 217 -14.65 -47.75 -20.80
C VAL A 217 -14.78 -46.32 -20.30
N HIS A 218 -15.53 -46.11 -19.21
CA HIS A 218 -15.71 -44.79 -18.62
C HIS A 218 -14.52 -44.42 -17.72
N PHE A 219 -13.97 -43.22 -17.93
CA PHE A 219 -12.91 -42.65 -17.09
C PHE A 219 -13.50 -41.57 -16.18
N ASP A 220 -13.35 -41.71 -14.86
CA ASP A 220 -13.82 -40.71 -13.89
C ASP A 220 -12.67 -39.74 -13.54
N PRO A 221 -12.73 -38.47 -13.98
CA PRO A 221 -11.70 -37.48 -13.66
C PRO A 221 -11.67 -37.06 -12.19
N ASN A 222 -12.70 -37.38 -11.40
CA ASN A 222 -12.75 -37.08 -9.96
C ASN A 222 -12.24 -38.24 -9.09
N SER A 223 -11.71 -39.30 -9.69
CA SER A 223 -11.08 -40.39 -8.95
C SER A 223 -9.83 -39.89 -8.22
N GLU A 224 -9.78 -40.09 -6.89
CA GLU A 224 -8.61 -39.80 -6.04
C GLU A 224 -7.34 -40.57 -6.49
N GLU A 225 -7.47 -41.56 -7.36
CA GLU A 225 -6.35 -42.39 -7.85
C GLU A 225 -5.49 -41.70 -8.94
N ASN A 226 -5.88 -40.52 -9.44
CA ASN A 226 -5.22 -39.85 -10.58
C ASN A 226 -4.74 -38.41 -10.29
N LEU A 227 -4.21 -38.12 -9.09
CA LEU A 227 -3.66 -36.81 -8.76
C LEU A 227 -2.28 -36.56 -9.42
N GLY A 228 -2.10 -35.39 -10.04
CA GLY A 228 -0.80 -34.96 -10.57
C GLY A 228 0.18 -34.55 -9.45
N PRO A 229 1.50 -34.43 -9.71
CA PRO A 229 2.49 -34.08 -8.68
C PRO A 229 2.24 -32.75 -7.97
N ARG A 230 1.61 -31.78 -8.65
CA ARG A 230 1.20 -30.50 -8.06
C ARG A 230 0.03 -30.67 -7.09
N ASP A 231 -0.96 -31.45 -7.50
CA ASP A 231 -2.18 -31.67 -6.72
C ASP A 231 -1.86 -32.46 -5.45
N ILE A 232 -0.95 -33.44 -5.53
CA ILE A 232 -0.42 -34.17 -4.36
C ILE A 232 0.22 -33.21 -3.37
N LYS A 233 1.09 -32.28 -3.83
CA LYS A 233 1.72 -31.29 -2.93
C LYS A 233 0.70 -30.35 -2.29
N GLN A 234 -0.30 -29.92 -3.04
CA GLN A 234 -1.36 -29.05 -2.52
C GLN A 234 -2.21 -29.80 -1.48
N LEU A 235 -2.58 -31.05 -1.77
CA LEU A 235 -3.28 -31.94 -0.85
C LEU A 235 -2.47 -32.18 0.42
N ASP A 236 -1.18 -32.50 0.32
CA ASP A 236 -0.28 -32.68 1.46
C ASP A 236 -0.21 -31.42 2.32
N GLY A 237 -0.15 -30.23 1.70
CA GLY A 237 -0.20 -28.94 2.42
C GLY A 237 -1.52 -28.73 3.17
N ILE A 238 -2.65 -29.07 2.55
CA ILE A 238 -3.99 -29.01 3.18
C ILE A 238 -4.10 -30.02 4.33
N LEU A 239 -3.60 -31.24 4.15
CA LEU A 239 -3.60 -32.28 5.19
C LEU A 239 -2.77 -31.85 6.39
N LEU A 240 -1.55 -31.34 6.17
CA LEU A 240 -0.71 -30.79 7.23
C LEU A 240 -1.39 -29.62 7.94
N ARG A 241 -2.05 -28.71 7.20
CA ARG A 241 -2.82 -27.60 7.79
C ARG A 241 -3.96 -28.09 8.69
N ASN A 242 -4.55 -29.23 8.36
CA ASN A 242 -5.61 -29.87 9.12
C ASN A 242 -5.10 -30.89 10.15
N MET A 243 -3.80 -30.90 10.46
CA MET A 243 -3.17 -31.83 11.40
C MET A 243 -3.38 -33.33 11.04
N LYS A 244 -3.46 -33.63 9.74
CA LYS A 244 -3.56 -34.99 9.20
C LYS A 244 -2.22 -35.42 8.60
N ASN A 245 -2.01 -36.73 8.52
CA ASN A 245 -0.84 -37.30 7.84
C ASN A 245 -0.85 -36.92 6.36
N SER A 246 0.28 -36.40 5.88
CA SER A 246 0.55 -36.18 4.46
C SER A 246 1.24 -37.40 3.85
N SER A 247 1.12 -37.55 2.54
CA SER A 247 1.77 -38.61 1.77
C SER A 247 3.27 -38.35 1.64
N ASN A 248 3.66 -37.07 1.50
CA ASN A 248 5.06 -36.65 1.45
C ASN A 248 5.41 -35.73 2.63
N PRO A 249 6.66 -35.79 3.13
CA PRO A 249 7.12 -34.86 4.15
C PRO A 249 7.13 -33.40 3.61
N PRO A 250 6.88 -32.40 4.47
CA PRO A 250 6.98 -31.00 4.05
C PRO A 250 8.42 -30.65 3.69
N LEU A 251 8.57 -29.72 2.73
CA LEU A 251 9.88 -29.19 2.31
C LEU A 251 10.67 -28.59 3.49
N ASN A 252 9.95 -28.01 4.47
CA ASN A 252 10.50 -27.55 5.72
C ASN A 252 9.83 -28.29 6.88
N PRO A 253 10.54 -29.17 7.62
CA PRO A 253 9.99 -29.85 8.79
C PRO A 253 9.41 -28.92 9.85
N SER A 254 9.94 -27.70 9.96
CA SER A 254 9.45 -26.66 10.88
C SER A 254 8.02 -26.19 10.57
N ALA A 255 7.57 -26.37 9.32
CA ALA A 255 6.25 -25.95 8.87
C ALA A 255 5.10 -26.78 9.48
N ILE A 256 5.39 -27.97 10.01
CA ILE A 256 4.40 -28.86 10.66
C ILE A 256 3.69 -28.15 11.83
N THR A 257 4.36 -27.19 12.48
CA THR A 257 3.82 -26.49 13.65
C THR A 257 3.05 -25.22 13.31
N ILE A 258 3.07 -24.74 12.06
CA ILE A 258 2.36 -23.51 11.65
C ILE A 258 0.85 -23.56 11.98
N PRO A 259 0.13 -24.67 11.77
CA PRO A 259 -1.30 -24.74 12.09
C PRO A 259 -1.60 -24.54 13.58
N LEU A 260 -0.64 -24.84 14.46
CA LEU A 260 -0.79 -24.66 15.91
C LEU A 260 -0.63 -23.19 16.34
N ASP A 261 -0.02 -22.33 15.50
CA ASP A 261 0.20 -20.92 15.86
C ASP A 261 -1.12 -20.19 16.14
N VAL A 262 -2.19 -20.54 15.43
CA VAL A 262 -3.53 -19.96 15.66
C VAL A 262 -4.07 -20.36 17.02
N GLU A 263 -4.09 -21.64 17.34
CA GLU A 263 -4.58 -22.13 18.64
C GLU A 263 -3.75 -21.58 19.81
N LEU A 264 -2.43 -21.55 19.67
CA LEU A 264 -1.53 -20.98 20.68
C LEU A 264 -1.77 -19.48 20.89
N GLN A 265 -1.98 -18.74 19.81
CA GLN A 265 -2.27 -17.31 19.87
C GLN A 265 -3.66 -17.04 20.49
N ARG A 266 -4.69 -17.80 20.09
CA ARG A 266 -6.05 -17.70 20.66
C ARG A 266 -6.09 -18.12 22.13
N ASP A 267 -5.28 -19.10 22.52
CA ASP A 267 -5.12 -19.48 23.91
C ASP A 267 -4.40 -18.39 24.74
N ARG A 268 -3.38 -17.73 24.18
CA ARG A 268 -2.75 -16.56 24.81
C ARG A 268 -3.72 -15.40 25.02
N GLU A 269 -4.59 -15.12 24.04
CA GLU A 269 -5.64 -14.11 24.15
C GLU A 269 -6.65 -14.46 25.24
N ARG A 270 -7.11 -15.71 25.29
CA ARG A 270 -8.01 -16.21 26.37
C ARG A 270 -7.37 -16.13 27.76
N ARG A 271 -6.03 -16.22 27.84
CA ARG A 271 -5.26 -16.11 29.08
C ARG A 271 -4.84 -14.67 29.41
N GLN A 272 -5.14 -13.68 28.57
CA GLN A 272 -4.87 -12.28 28.87
C GLN A 272 -5.65 -11.88 30.15
N PRO A 273 -4.96 -11.41 31.19
CA PRO A 273 -5.62 -11.09 32.44
C PRO A 273 -6.42 -9.79 32.31
N SER A 274 -7.61 -9.78 32.90
CA SER A 274 -8.57 -8.68 32.77
C SER A 274 -9.09 -8.16 34.10
N LYS A 275 -8.75 -8.78 35.24
CA LYS A 275 -9.29 -8.40 36.55
C LYS A 275 -8.41 -7.36 37.24
N ALA A 276 -9.06 -6.34 37.79
CA ALA A 276 -8.41 -5.32 38.59
C ALA A 276 -7.97 -5.85 39.96
N ASP A 277 -6.89 -5.29 40.49
CA ASP A 277 -6.48 -5.39 41.89
C ASP A 277 -7.26 -4.42 42.79
N SER A 278 -6.83 -4.29 44.05
CA SER A 278 -7.43 -3.37 45.02
C SER A 278 -7.29 -1.89 44.65
N GLU A 279 -6.35 -1.53 43.77
CA GLU A 279 -6.17 -0.16 43.27
C GLU A 279 -7.01 0.11 42.01
N GLY A 280 -7.74 -0.88 41.49
CA GLY A 280 -8.60 -0.72 40.33
C GLY A 280 -7.91 -0.92 38.98
N TYR A 281 -6.68 -1.43 38.96
CA TYR A 281 -5.87 -1.64 37.75
C TYR A 281 -5.34 -3.06 37.63
N LEU A 282 -4.79 -3.42 36.48
CA LEU A 282 -4.17 -4.74 36.29
C LEU A 282 -2.89 -4.84 37.16
N PRO A 283 -2.68 -5.93 37.92
CA PRO A 283 -1.42 -6.15 38.66
C PRO A 283 -0.16 -6.07 37.78
N THR A 284 0.95 -5.57 38.32
CA THR A 284 2.18 -5.29 37.56
C THR A 284 2.82 -6.57 37.02
N GLU A 285 2.75 -7.66 37.78
CA GLU A 285 3.28 -8.98 37.44
C GLU A 285 2.63 -9.58 36.18
N TYR A 286 1.49 -9.04 35.76
CA TYR A 286 0.75 -9.50 34.60
C TYR A 286 1.03 -8.71 33.31
N ARG A 287 1.89 -7.68 33.35
CA ARG A 287 2.19 -6.84 32.18
C ARG A 287 2.68 -7.66 30.97
N ASN A 288 3.54 -8.66 31.19
CA ASN A 288 4.07 -9.54 30.13
C ASN A 288 3.05 -10.55 29.58
N ARG A 289 1.82 -10.58 30.12
CA ARG A 289 0.71 -11.40 29.62
C ARG A 289 -0.29 -10.60 28.80
N VAL A 290 -0.12 -9.27 28.74
CA VAL A 290 -0.92 -8.41 27.87
C VAL A 290 -0.33 -8.43 26.48
N ILE A 291 -1.16 -8.68 25.48
CA ILE A 291 -0.76 -8.81 24.07
C ILE A 291 -1.59 -7.92 23.14
N SER A 292 -2.67 -7.34 23.64
CA SER A 292 -3.50 -6.38 22.92
C SER A 292 -4.23 -5.46 23.90
N PHE A 293 -4.66 -4.31 23.39
CA PHE A 293 -5.59 -3.40 24.04
C PHE A 293 -6.48 -2.78 22.95
N ASP A 294 -7.66 -2.30 23.31
CA ASP A 294 -8.54 -1.56 22.41
C ASP A 294 -8.30 -0.06 22.54
N TYR A 295 -8.46 0.69 21.46
CA TYR A 295 -8.30 2.15 21.47
C TYR A 295 -9.13 2.82 22.58
N ASP A 296 -10.35 2.32 22.80
CA ASP A 296 -11.26 2.83 23.83
C ASP A 296 -10.65 2.74 25.23
N ASP A 297 -9.75 1.77 25.49
CA ASP A 297 -9.07 1.61 26.78
C ASP A 297 -8.22 2.82 27.16
N LEU A 298 -7.72 3.58 26.19
CA LEU A 298 -6.95 4.81 26.42
C LEU A 298 -7.82 6.02 26.77
N THR A 299 -9.13 5.95 26.47
CA THR A 299 -10.07 7.08 26.59
C THR A 299 -11.19 6.83 27.59
N ARG A 300 -11.20 5.67 28.28
CA ARG A 300 -12.21 5.34 29.29
C ARG A 300 -12.22 6.38 30.41
N LYS A 301 -13.39 6.53 31.03
CA LYS A 301 -13.51 7.24 32.31
C LYS A 301 -13.10 6.31 33.44
N THR A 302 -12.22 6.78 34.31
CA THR A 302 -11.84 6.07 35.54
C THR A 302 -13.08 5.76 36.40
N PRO A 303 -13.27 4.51 36.84
CA PRO A 303 -14.36 4.12 37.73
C PRO A 303 -14.40 4.93 39.02
N GLU A 304 -15.59 5.05 39.61
CA GLU A 304 -15.75 5.68 40.92
C GLU A 304 -15.02 4.87 42.01
N GLY A 305 -14.31 5.57 42.90
CA GLY A 305 -13.47 4.95 43.93
C GLY A 305 -12.08 4.48 43.46
N VAL A 306 -11.75 4.66 42.18
CA VAL A 306 -10.42 4.38 41.61
C VAL A 306 -9.72 5.69 41.29
N ASP A 307 -8.50 5.87 41.79
CA ASP A 307 -7.68 7.05 41.47
C ASP A 307 -7.30 7.04 40.00
N ASN A 308 -7.32 8.21 39.35
CA ASN A 308 -6.88 8.34 37.95
C ASN A 308 -5.40 7.93 37.82
N PRO A 309 -4.93 7.47 36.63
CA PRO A 309 -3.55 7.02 36.45
C PRO A 309 -2.50 8.00 36.98
N ARG A 310 -2.68 9.31 36.72
CA ARG A 310 -1.76 10.35 37.19
C ARG A 310 -1.62 10.40 38.72
N ASN A 311 -2.65 10.03 39.46
CA ASN A 311 -2.67 10.06 40.92
C ASN A 311 -2.61 8.67 41.57
N SER A 312 -2.52 7.61 40.78
CA SER A 312 -2.32 6.27 41.32
C SER A 312 -0.98 6.18 42.04
N THR A 313 -0.87 5.33 43.05
CA THR A 313 0.39 4.95 43.71
C THR A 313 1.39 4.36 42.72
N ARG A 314 0.89 3.66 41.69
CA ARG A 314 1.65 3.03 40.62
C ARG A 314 1.46 3.75 39.30
N TRP A 315 2.51 3.87 38.50
CA TRP A 315 2.40 4.39 37.13
C TRP A 315 3.57 3.85 36.29
N PRO A 316 3.36 3.54 34.99
CA PRO A 316 2.09 3.56 34.28
C PRO A 316 1.20 2.36 34.63
N VAL A 317 -0.12 2.57 34.60
CA VAL A 317 -1.13 1.54 34.90
C VAL A 317 -1.75 1.00 33.62
N ILE A 318 -2.17 -0.27 33.66
CA ILE A 318 -2.98 -0.92 32.62
C ILE A 318 -4.39 -1.10 33.17
N GLY A 319 -5.39 -0.66 32.40
CA GLY A 319 -6.79 -0.76 32.77
C GLY A 319 -7.24 -2.20 32.92
N ALA A 320 -8.16 -2.42 33.85
CA ALA A 320 -8.74 -3.73 34.12
C ALA A 320 -10.19 -3.61 34.59
N THR A 321 -10.93 -4.72 34.51
CA THR A 321 -12.31 -4.85 34.94
C THR A 321 -12.40 -4.99 36.45
N SER A 322 -13.11 -4.06 37.09
CA SER A 322 -13.44 -4.09 38.52
C SER A 322 -14.46 -5.18 38.86
N SER A 323 -14.70 -5.43 40.15
CA SER A 323 -15.76 -6.33 40.64
C SER A 323 -17.14 -5.99 40.08
N ASP A 324 -17.39 -4.70 39.82
CA ASP A 324 -18.66 -4.16 39.36
C ASP A 324 -18.76 -4.13 37.83
N GLY A 325 -17.79 -4.73 37.13
CA GLY A 325 -17.77 -4.83 35.66
C GLY A 325 -17.34 -3.54 34.93
N LYS A 326 -16.85 -2.52 35.65
CA LYS A 326 -16.35 -1.27 35.04
C LYS A 326 -14.86 -1.42 34.72
N ASN A 327 -14.45 -0.98 33.53
CA ASN A 327 -13.05 -1.01 33.13
C ASN A 327 -12.37 0.33 33.42
N SER A 328 -11.20 0.29 34.05
CA SER A 328 -10.34 1.46 34.23
C SER A 328 -9.60 1.84 32.95
N VAL A 329 -9.14 3.09 32.91
CA VAL A 329 -8.38 3.66 31.79
C VAL A 329 -6.94 3.14 31.78
N THR A 330 -6.34 3.05 30.60
CA THR A 330 -5.01 2.49 30.36
C THR A 330 -4.03 3.57 29.92
N ILE A 331 -2.82 3.56 30.45
CA ILE A 331 -1.66 4.21 29.81
C ILE A 331 -1.10 3.23 28.78
N ASP A 332 -0.77 3.71 27.59
CA ASP A 332 -0.34 2.87 26.47
C ASP A 332 0.69 1.82 26.91
N PRO A 333 0.33 0.52 26.90
CA PRO A 333 1.17 -0.53 27.46
C PRO A 333 2.33 -0.92 26.55
N ARG A 334 2.38 -0.41 25.32
CA ARG A 334 3.36 -0.77 24.30
C ARG A 334 4.78 -0.27 24.64
N PRO A 335 5.82 -0.90 24.07
CA PRO A 335 5.79 -2.16 23.31
C PRO A 335 5.43 -3.36 24.22
N PHE A 336 4.75 -4.35 23.63
CA PHE A 336 4.46 -5.60 24.35
C PHE A 336 5.69 -6.52 24.40
N THR A 337 5.80 -7.28 25.47
CA THR A 337 6.89 -8.26 25.71
C THR A 337 6.31 -9.59 26.15
N PRO A 338 5.55 -10.27 25.26
CA PRO A 338 4.94 -11.53 25.63
C PRO A 338 5.98 -12.60 25.97
N LEU A 339 5.60 -13.54 26.82
CA LEU A 339 6.42 -14.70 27.11
C LEU A 339 6.47 -15.67 25.90
N PRO A 340 7.62 -16.33 25.67
CA PRO A 340 7.72 -17.40 24.68
C PRO A 340 6.81 -18.58 25.05
N SER A 341 6.37 -19.33 24.03
CA SER A 341 5.55 -20.53 24.18
C SER A 341 6.34 -21.73 24.73
N GLY A 342 7.67 -21.73 24.59
CA GLY A 342 8.55 -22.85 24.90
C GLY A 342 8.82 -23.77 23.70
N SER A 343 8.11 -23.57 22.57
CA SER A 343 8.36 -24.28 21.32
C SER A 343 9.38 -23.51 20.49
N VAL A 344 10.60 -24.03 20.36
CA VAL A 344 11.71 -23.38 19.61
C VAL A 344 11.27 -22.88 18.24
N VAL A 345 10.51 -23.69 17.51
CA VAL A 345 10.09 -23.36 16.14
C VAL A 345 9.02 -22.26 16.13
N SER A 346 8.02 -22.33 17.02
CA SER A 346 7.00 -21.28 17.11
C SER A 346 7.61 -19.98 17.64
N ASP A 347 8.41 -20.06 18.69
CA ASP A 347 9.11 -18.95 19.32
C ASP A 347 10.02 -18.23 18.31
N SER A 348 10.73 -18.97 17.47
CA SER A 348 11.52 -18.41 16.39
C SER A 348 10.68 -17.61 15.39
N ARG A 349 9.54 -18.14 14.92
CA ARG A 349 8.60 -17.42 14.02
C ARG A 349 7.99 -16.16 14.66
N HIS A 350 7.97 -16.08 15.99
CA HIS A 350 7.37 -14.98 16.74
C HIS A 350 8.40 -13.98 17.27
N GLY A 351 9.68 -14.12 16.87
CA GLY A 351 10.73 -13.17 17.25
C GLY A 351 11.25 -13.35 18.66
N HIS A 352 11.25 -14.58 19.17
CA HIS A 352 11.91 -14.98 20.43
C HIS A 352 13.25 -15.70 20.18
N SER A 353 13.73 -15.74 18.93
CA SER A 353 15.06 -16.24 18.55
C SER A 353 15.78 -15.23 17.66
N ASP A 354 17.07 -15.44 17.48
CA ASP A 354 17.88 -14.68 16.52
C ASP A 354 17.35 -14.83 15.08
N GLY A 355 17.57 -13.80 14.26
CA GLY A 355 17.33 -13.83 12.80
C GLY A 355 16.30 -12.83 12.27
N ALA A 356 15.43 -12.27 13.11
CA ALA A 356 14.46 -11.24 12.70
C ALA A 356 14.90 -9.80 13.01
N THR A 357 16.11 -9.63 13.57
CA THR A 357 16.72 -8.34 13.91
C THR A 357 16.71 -7.39 12.72
N GLN A 358 16.43 -6.11 12.96
CA GLN A 358 16.35 -5.10 11.90
C GLN A 358 17.38 -3.99 12.14
N GLU A 359 18.16 -3.67 11.12
CA GLU A 359 18.99 -2.45 11.11
C GLU A 359 18.20 -1.34 10.43
N ILE A 360 17.72 -0.39 11.23
CA ILE A 360 16.92 0.74 10.77
C ILE A 360 17.66 2.01 11.13
N GLN A 361 18.31 2.61 10.14
CA GLN A 361 19.05 3.86 10.32
C GLN A 361 18.11 5.04 10.57
N LEU A 362 16.99 5.11 9.85
CA LEU A 362 16.06 6.24 9.89
C LEU A 362 14.63 5.76 10.10
N TRP A 363 13.98 6.33 11.10
CA TRP A 363 12.59 6.08 11.44
C TRP A 363 11.69 7.22 10.97
N SER A 364 10.48 6.87 10.55
CA SER A 364 9.38 7.82 10.41
C SER A 364 8.31 7.52 11.45
N PRO A 365 7.50 8.51 11.88
CA PRO A 365 6.37 8.27 12.76
C PRO A 365 5.43 7.19 12.23
N SER A 366 5.17 7.19 10.91
CA SER A 366 4.34 6.17 10.27
C SER A 366 4.96 4.77 10.34
N ARG A 367 6.28 4.63 10.17
CA ARG A 367 6.98 3.35 10.33
C ARG A 367 6.90 2.87 11.77
N LEU A 368 7.18 3.73 12.74
CA LEU A 368 7.07 3.41 14.17
C LEU A 368 5.65 2.99 14.53
N GLN A 369 4.64 3.69 13.99
CA GLN A 369 3.24 3.37 14.24
C GLN A 369 2.85 1.97 13.74
N GLU A 370 3.38 1.52 12.59
CA GLU A 370 3.13 0.17 12.06
C GLU A 370 3.66 -0.91 13.00
N TRP A 371 4.88 -0.72 13.52
CA TRP A 371 5.48 -1.62 14.51
C TRP A 371 4.76 -1.56 15.86
N ALA A 372 4.36 -0.37 16.31
CA ALA A 372 3.61 -0.18 17.55
C ALA A 372 2.21 -0.81 17.47
N LYS A 373 1.53 -0.75 16.31
CA LYS A 373 0.24 -1.42 16.10
C LYS A 373 0.39 -2.93 16.19
N CYS A 374 1.39 -3.48 15.49
CA CYS A 374 1.70 -4.90 15.53
C CYS A 374 3.13 -5.16 15.02
N PRO A 375 4.06 -5.69 15.84
CA PRO A 375 5.43 -5.93 15.40
C PRO A 375 5.52 -6.87 14.18
N ARG A 376 4.66 -7.89 14.11
CA ARG A 376 4.48 -8.74 12.91
C ARG A 376 4.16 -7.93 11.65
N ARG A 377 3.22 -6.98 11.77
CA ARG A 377 2.80 -6.10 10.67
C ARG A 377 3.96 -5.21 10.25
N GLY A 378 4.61 -4.55 11.21
CA GLY A 378 5.78 -3.70 10.96
C GLY A 378 6.93 -4.45 10.28
N TRP A 379 7.22 -5.67 10.72
CA TRP A 379 8.26 -6.51 10.13
C TRP A 379 7.95 -6.93 8.70
N LEU A 380 6.76 -7.50 8.45
CA LEU A 380 6.39 -7.96 7.12
C LEU A 380 6.27 -6.78 6.13
N SER A 381 5.61 -5.68 6.51
CA SER A 381 5.32 -4.57 5.60
C SER A 381 6.45 -3.57 5.44
N ARG A 382 7.24 -3.31 6.50
CA ARG A 382 8.32 -2.31 6.47
C ARG A 382 9.72 -2.94 6.43
N GLY A 383 9.91 -4.10 7.06
CA GLY A 383 11.15 -4.86 7.00
C GLY A 383 11.30 -5.61 5.68
N LEU A 384 10.39 -6.56 5.41
CA LEU A 384 10.41 -7.39 4.22
C LEU A 384 9.72 -6.77 2.99
N ARG A 385 9.01 -5.66 3.17
CA ARG A 385 8.24 -4.96 2.11
C ARG A 385 7.20 -5.85 1.42
N ILE A 386 6.67 -6.81 2.18
CA ILE A 386 5.59 -7.69 1.74
C ILE A 386 4.27 -7.01 2.08
N ARG A 387 3.38 -6.93 1.10
CA ARG A 387 2.03 -6.38 1.25
C ARG A 387 1.10 -7.00 0.22
N ASP A 388 -0.18 -7.03 0.55
CA ASP A 388 -1.26 -7.36 -0.37
C ASP A 388 -1.21 -6.42 -1.57
N GLU A 389 -1.51 -6.95 -2.76
CA GLU A 389 -1.67 -6.13 -3.96
C GLU A 389 -2.86 -5.19 -3.76
N GLU A 390 -2.63 -3.89 -3.93
CA GLU A 390 -3.70 -2.90 -3.84
C GLU A 390 -4.67 -3.10 -5.02
N THR A 391 -5.87 -3.60 -4.74
CA THR A 391 -6.95 -3.68 -5.73
C THR A 391 -7.49 -2.28 -5.98
N GLN A 392 -7.42 -1.80 -7.22
CA GLN A 392 -8.06 -0.53 -7.60
C GLN A 392 -9.57 -0.65 -7.44
N SER A 393 -10.17 0.20 -6.60
CA SER A 393 -11.63 0.37 -6.54
C SER A 393 -12.12 1.19 -7.74
N GLU A 394 -13.40 1.03 -8.11
CA GLU A 394 -14.04 1.88 -9.13
C GLU A 394 -14.16 3.36 -8.69
N ASP A 395 -14.09 3.65 -7.38
CA ASP A 395 -14.01 5.00 -6.83
C ASP A 395 -12.55 5.45 -6.65
N LEU A 396 -12.34 6.76 -6.68
CA LEU A 396 -11.06 7.42 -6.46
C LEU A 396 -10.56 7.09 -5.04
N ASP A 397 -9.30 6.72 -4.89
CA ASP A 397 -8.73 6.31 -3.60
C ASP A 397 -8.99 7.39 -2.53
N PRO A 398 -9.61 7.06 -1.38
CA PRO A 398 -9.86 8.01 -0.30
C PRO A 398 -8.61 8.79 0.15
N ARG A 399 -7.41 8.22 -0.06
CA ARG A 399 -6.13 8.89 0.17
C ARG A 399 -5.95 10.09 -0.75
N ILE A 400 -6.20 9.94 -2.06
CA ILE A 400 -6.10 11.03 -3.03
C ILE A 400 -7.05 12.18 -2.66
N HIS A 401 -8.25 11.86 -2.15
CA HIS A 401 -9.18 12.88 -1.65
C HIS A 401 -8.66 13.61 -0.41
N GLY A 402 -8.05 12.87 0.52
CA GLY A 402 -7.43 13.46 1.70
C GLY A 402 -6.24 14.36 1.34
N ASP A 403 -5.37 13.86 0.47
CA ASP A 403 -4.19 14.57 -0.02
C ASP A 403 -4.59 15.85 -0.77
N LEU A 404 -5.70 15.83 -1.52
CA LEU A 404 -6.23 17.02 -2.20
C LEU A 404 -6.65 18.11 -1.21
N LEU A 405 -7.44 17.78 -0.18
CA LEU A 405 -7.86 18.76 0.83
C LEU A 405 -6.67 19.27 1.66
N HIS A 406 -5.70 18.41 1.92
CA HIS A 406 -4.44 18.77 2.57
C HIS A 406 -3.68 19.80 1.73
N GLN A 407 -3.48 19.53 0.44
CA GLN A 407 -2.74 20.44 -0.43
C GLN A 407 -3.47 21.77 -0.63
N ILE A 408 -4.80 21.76 -0.79
CA ILE A 408 -5.60 23.01 -0.89
C ILE A 408 -5.42 23.87 0.36
N HIS A 409 -5.39 23.25 1.54
CA HIS A 409 -5.13 23.96 2.79
C HIS A 409 -3.75 24.63 2.78
N HIS A 410 -2.69 23.90 2.46
CA HIS A 410 -1.34 24.44 2.47
C HIS A 410 -1.14 25.52 1.42
N ASP A 411 -1.53 25.27 0.17
CA ASP A 411 -1.42 26.25 -0.92
C ASP A 411 -2.15 27.55 -0.58
N LEU A 412 -3.33 27.45 0.05
CA LEU A 412 -4.10 28.62 0.47
C LEU A 412 -3.37 29.43 1.54
N ILE A 413 -2.87 28.77 2.58
CA ILE A 413 -2.14 29.44 3.66
C ILE A 413 -0.84 30.07 3.11
N CYS A 414 -0.10 29.34 2.27
CA CYS A 414 1.09 29.86 1.60
C CYS A 414 0.80 31.09 0.75
N GLU A 415 -0.24 31.04 -0.09
CA GLU A 415 -0.59 32.14 -0.99
C GLU A 415 -1.04 33.40 -0.23
N VAL A 416 -1.82 33.24 0.85
CA VAL A 416 -2.35 34.38 1.62
C VAL A 416 -1.32 34.98 2.58
N LEU A 417 -0.50 34.14 3.22
CA LEU A 417 0.45 34.59 4.25
C LEU A 417 1.85 34.87 3.72
N GLY A 418 2.09 34.66 2.43
CA GLY A 418 3.42 34.83 1.82
C GLY A 418 4.43 33.82 2.34
N MET A 419 4.00 32.56 2.52
CA MET A 419 4.84 31.46 3.01
C MET A 419 5.16 30.49 1.86
N GLU A 420 6.17 29.64 2.09
CA GLU A 420 6.49 28.50 1.22
C GLU A 420 6.51 27.23 2.08
N GLU A 421 6.04 26.10 1.54
CA GLU A 421 6.16 24.81 2.23
C GLU A 421 7.63 24.47 2.50
N GLN A 422 7.88 23.75 3.60
CA GLN A 422 9.21 23.33 4.06
C GLN A 422 10.15 24.47 4.49
N VAL A 423 9.75 25.73 4.30
CA VAL A 423 10.54 26.91 4.70
C VAL A 423 9.88 27.54 5.93
N GLU A 424 10.69 27.79 6.96
CA GLU A 424 10.21 28.56 8.11
C GLU A 424 10.02 30.03 7.72
N ARG A 425 8.87 30.58 8.11
CA ARG A 425 8.46 31.94 7.83
C ARG A 425 9.34 32.94 8.58
N ASP A 426 9.75 34.00 7.90
CA ASP A 426 10.41 35.14 8.54
C ASP A 426 9.42 35.95 9.39
N ILE A 427 9.51 35.79 10.70
CA ILE A 427 8.65 36.47 11.67
C ILE A 427 8.90 37.98 11.68
N SER A 428 10.13 38.45 11.42
CA SER A 428 10.43 39.88 11.44
C SER A 428 9.64 40.64 10.39
N GLY A 429 9.51 40.08 9.18
CA GLY A 429 8.68 40.65 8.11
C GLY A 429 7.19 40.76 8.50
N VAL A 430 6.67 39.82 9.28
CA VAL A 430 5.29 39.86 9.81
C VAL A 430 5.13 40.95 10.85
N LEU A 431 6.06 41.04 11.82
CA LEU A 431 6.05 42.06 12.88
C LEU A 431 6.20 43.48 12.33
N ASP A 432 6.91 43.63 11.20
CA ASP A 432 7.04 44.89 10.47
C ASP A 432 5.81 45.23 9.60
N GLY A 433 4.81 44.35 9.53
CA GLY A 433 3.56 44.56 8.79
C GLY A 433 3.63 44.29 7.29
N HIS A 434 4.68 43.61 6.80
CA HIS A 434 4.79 43.27 5.37
C HIS A 434 3.87 42.12 4.96
N PHE A 435 3.53 41.23 5.90
CA PHE A 435 2.68 40.07 5.68
C PHE A 435 1.66 39.92 6.82
N PRO A 436 0.47 39.35 6.56
CA PRO A 436 -0.54 39.13 7.60
C PRO A 436 -0.10 38.16 8.69
N THR A 437 -0.53 38.34 9.95
CA THR A 437 -0.18 37.39 11.02
C THR A 437 -0.74 36.00 10.74
N ASN A 438 -2.01 35.94 10.36
CA ASN A 438 -2.76 34.72 10.04
C ASN A 438 -3.90 35.04 9.08
N LEU A 439 -4.73 34.04 8.76
CA LEU A 439 -5.80 34.20 7.79
C LEU A 439 -6.86 35.22 8.25
N ALA A 440 -7.14 35.31 9.55
CA ALA A 440 -8.10 36.26 10.10
C ALA A 440 -7.61 37.72 9.99
N ASP A 441 -6.29 37.92 9.99
CA ASP A 441 -5.60 39.21 9.91
C ASP A 441 -5.18 39.59 8.47
N SER A 442 -5.69 38.88 7.45
CA SER A 442 -5.27 39.05 6.05
C SER A 442 -5.94 40.19 5.29
N ASP A 443 -6.83 40.95 5.93
CA ASP A 443 -7.72 41.95 5.32
C ASP A 443 -8.64 41.44 4.18
N LEU A 444 -8.60 40.13 3.86
CA LEU A 444 -9.42 39.51 2.83
C LEU A 444 -10.82 39.15 3.37
N GLU A 445 -11.84 39.38 2.56
CA GLU A 445 -13.19 38.90 2.84
C GLU A 445 -13.25 37.36 2.71
N GLU A 446 -14.13 36.69 3.47
CA GLU A 446 -14.31 35.22 3.39
C GLU A 446 -14.51 34.74 1.95
N GLN A 447 -15.21 35.51 1.13
CA GLN A 447 -15.51 35.18 -0.27
C GLN A 447 -14.30 35.35 -1.21
N GLU A 448 -13.33 36.20 -0.86
CA GLU A 448 -12.06 36.33 -1.57
C GLU A 448 -11.14 35.17 -1.26
N VAL A 449 -11.07 34.77 0.01
CA VAL A 449 -10.34 33.56 0.43
C VAL A 449 -10.94 32.32 -0.23
N MET A 450 -12.27 32.23 -0.31
CA MET A 450 -12.95 31.17 -1.05
C MET A 450 -12.57 31.15 -2.52
N GLN A 451 -12.54 32.31 -3.17
CA GLN A 451 -12.14 32.41 -4.57
C GLN A 451 -10.72 31.83 -4.78
N LYS A 452 -9.75 32.22 -3.96
CA LYS A 452 -8.38 31.69 -4.02
C LYS A 452 -8.34 30.16 -3.85
N ALA A 453 -9.07 29.63 -2.87
CA ALA A 453 -9.14 28.19 -2.63
C ALA A 453 -9.75 27.42 -3.82
N LEU A 454 -10.74 28.01 -4.50
CA LEU A 454 -11.32 27.43 -5.72
C LEU A 454 -10.36 27.49 -6.92
N GLU A 455 -9.57 28.56 -7.05
CA GLU A 455 -8.52 28.67 -8.08
C GLU A 455 -7.41 27.63 -7.86
N ILE A 456 -7.06 27.33 -6.60
CA ILE A 456 -6.14 26.24 -6.24
C ILE A 456 -6.77 24.89 -6.58
N LEU A 457 -8.04 24.67 -6.21
CA LEU A 457 -8.75 23.42 -6.51
C LEU A 457 -8.78 23.14 -8.03
N ASP A 458 -9.04 24.14 -8.86
CA ASP A 458 -9.05 24.00 -10.32
C ASP A 458 -7.69 23.52 -10.85
N LYS A 459 -6.59 24.09 -10.35
CA LYS A 459 -5.22 23.67 -10.72
C LYS A 459 -4.92 22.23 -10.31
N LEU A 460 -5.33 21.83 -9.09
CA LEU A 460 -5.01 20.52 -8.51
C LEU A 460 -5.92 19.39 -9.02
N ALA A 461 -7.19 19.70 -9.31
CA ALA A 461 -8.19 18.72 -9.72
C ALA A 461 -9.00 19.13 -10.97
N PRO A 462 -8.36 19.35 -12.14
CA PRO A 462 -9.07 19.70 -13.38
C PRO A 462 -10.12 18.66 -13.82
N TRP A 463 -9.96 17.41 -13.37
CA TRP A 463 -10.89 16.32 -13.66
C TRP A 463 -12.30 16.53 -13.07
N LEU A 464 -12.48 17.46 -12.13
CA LEU A 464 -13.80 17.82 -11.59
C LEU A 464 -14.73 18.48 -12.63
N GLU A 465 -14.21 18.90 -13.79
CA GLU A 465 -15.03 19.38 -14.92
C GLU A 465 -15.85 18.25 -15.57
N ARG A 466 -15.51 16.97 -15.33
CA ARG A 466 -16.23 15.84 -15.91
C ARG A 466 -17.65 15.76 -15.34
N SER A 467 -18.61 15.43 -16.20
CA SER A 467 -20.03 15.29 -15.83
C SER A 467 -20.42 13.88 -15.37
N ASP A 468 -19.45 13.04 -14.99
CA ASP A 468 -19.74 11.75 -14.38
C ASP A 468 -20.21 11.89 -12.92
N GLY A 469 -20.92 10.86 -12.44
CA GLY A 469 -21.58 10.91 -11.12
C GLY A 469 -20.60 11.08 -9.96
N VAL A 470 -19.39 10.53 -10.06
CA VAL A 470 -18.35 10.66 -9.04
C VAL A 470 -17.85 12.11 -9.00
N SER A 471 -17.45 12.66 -10.15
CA SER A 471 -16.96 14.03 -10.25
C SER A 471 -18.00 15.05 -9.79
N THR A 472 -19.28 14.86 -10.16
CA THR A 472 -20.39 15.74 -9.74
C THR A 472 -20.61 15.71 -8.23
N PHE A 473 -20.59 14.52 -7.61
CA PHE A 473 -20.74 14.39 -6.16
C PHE A 473 -19.56 15.01 -5.41
N ARG A 474 -18.32 14.76 -5.88
CA ARG A 474 -17.09 15.28 -5.26
C ARG A 474 -16.98 16.79 -5.35
N LEU A 475 -17.27 17.37 -6.52
CA LEU A 475 -17.36 18.81 -6.70
C LEU A 475 -18.31 19.43 -5.68
N ARG A 476 -19.54 18.91 -5.59
CA ARG A 476 -20.54 19.42 -4.64
C ARG A 476 -20.11 19.25 -3.18
N MET A 477 -19.43 18.16 -2.84
CA MET A 477 -18.88 17.95 -1.51
C MET A 477 -17.78 18.96 -1.17
N LEU A 478 -16.85 19.22 -2.09
CA LEU A 478 -15.69 20.08 -1.87
C LEU A 478 -16.08 21.56 -1.81
N THR A 479 -16.85 22.03 -2.80
CA THR A 479 -17.13 23.46 -3.02
C THR A 479 -18.54 23.87 -2.63
N GLY A 480 -19.48 22.93 -2.51
CA GLY A 480 -20.90 23.20 -2.36
C GLY A 480 -21.63 23.52 -3.68
N MET A 481 -20.90 23.65 -4.79
CA MET A 481 -21.45 24.03 -6.09
C MET A 481 -22.00 22.82 -6.87
N SER A 482 -23.02 23.07 -7.68
CA SER A 482 -23.41 22.17 -8.76
C SER A 482 -22.43 22.23 -9.93
N HIS A 483 -22.50 21.24 -10.82
CA HIS A 483 -21.66 21.19 -12.03
C HIS A 483 -21.83 22.42 -12.94
N SER A 484 -23.07 22.92 -13.07
CA SER A 484 -23.35 24.14 -13.83
C SER A 484 -22.74 25.39 -13.18
N GLU A 485 -22.88 25.54 -11.86
CA GLU A 485 -22.32 26.68 -11.13
C GLU A 485 -20.79 26.69 -11.19
N TRP A 486 -20.15 25.52 -11.09
CA TRP A 486 -18.71 25.39 -11.23
C TRP A 486 -18.23 25.78 -12.62
N LYS A 487 -18.92 25.32 -13.67
CA LYS A 487 -18.57 25.67 -15.05
C LYS A 487 -18.71 27.15 -15.34
N ASP A 488 -19.78 27.77 -14.84
CA ASP A 488 -20.00 29.20 -14.95
C ASP A 488 -18.93 29.99 -14.19
N TRP A 489 -18.53 29.51 -13.00
CA TRP A 489 -17.45 30.08 -12.21
C TRP A 489 -16.08 29.95 -12.89
N LEU A 490 -15.75 28.80 -13.50
CA LEU A 490 -14.50 28.63 -14.27
C LEU A 490 -14.41 29.58 -15.45
N ALA A 491 -15.54 29.87 -16.11
CA ALA A 491 -15.57 30.82 -17.22
C ALA A 491 -15.38 32.27 -16.78
N ASN A 492 -15.75 32.59 -15.53
CA ASN A 492 -15.60 33.91 -14.95
C ASN A 492 -15.39 33.83 -13.42
N PRO A 493 -14.15 33.60 -12.96
CA PRO A 493 -13.84 33.45 -11.54
C PRO A 493 -14.18 34.73 -10.77
N VAL A 494 -15.10 34.61 -9.83
CA VAL A 494 -15.57 35.72 -8.99
C VAL A 494 -15.64 35.28 -7.52
N LYS A 495 -15.74 36.27 -6.62
CA LYS A 495 -16.01 36.04 -5.19
C LYS A 495 -17.18 35.06 -5.02
N ALA A 496 -16.97 34.01 -4.24
CA ALA A 496 -17.95 32.95 -4.02
C ALA A 496 -18.27 32.79 -2.53
N PRO A 497 -19.50 32.46 -2.14
CA PRO A 497 -19.82 32.18 -0.74
C PRO A 497 -19.10 30.92 -0.27
N LEU A 498 -18.77 30.87 1.04
CA LEU A 498 -18.21 29.67 1.65
C LEU A 498 -19.15 28.49 1.50
N GLY A 499 -18.68 27.43 0.84
CA GLY A 499 -19.45 26.22 0.57
C GLY A 499 -18.61 24.95 0.65
N GLY A 500 -19.29 23.82 0.88
CA GLY A 500 -18.64 22.51 0.96
C GLY A 500 -17.59 22.40 2.07
N ARG A 501 -16.69 21.43 1.93
CA ARG A 501 -15.59 21.20 2.87
C ARG A 501 -14.55 22.31 2.86
N ILE A 502 -14.28 22.90 1.70
CA ILE A 502 -13.32 24.02 1.57
C ILE A 502 -13.83 25.24 2.34
N GLY A 503 -15.12 25.59 2.20
CA GLY A 503 -15.70 26.68 2.95
C GLY A 503 -15.73 26.43 4.47
N ALA A 504 -15.92 25.17 4.91
CA ALA A 504 -15.82 24.81 6.32
C ALA A 504 -14.38 24.93 6.86
N MET A 505 -13.40 24.54 6.04
CA MET A 505 -11.97 24.72 6.33
C MET A 505 -11.59 26.18 6.51
N ILE A 506 -11.94 27.04 5.53
CA ILE A 506 -11.67 28.48 5.59
C ILE A 506 -12.29 29.11 6.85
N ARG A 507 -13.56 28.78 7.15
CA ARG A 507 -14.24 29.32 8.33
C ARG A 507 -13.53 28.96 9.63
N SER A 508 -13.04 27.73 9.73
CA SER A 508 -12.31 27.25 10.91
C SER A 508 -10.93 27.93 11.03
N GLU A 509 -10.24 28.14 9.91
CA GLU A 509 -8.95 28.83 9.88
C GLU A 509 -9.05 30.30 10.26
N MET A 510 -10.10 30.99 9.83
CA MET A 510 -10.36 32.39 10.19
C MET A 510 -10.73 32.58 11.67
N GLN A 511 -10.97 31.49 12.42
CA GLN A 511 -11.16 31.55 13.88
C GLN A 511 -9.84 31.47 14.66
N LEU A 512 -8.71 31.22 14.01
CA LEU A 512 -7.40 31.12 14.65
C LEU A 512 -6.69 32.48 14.70
N SER A 513 -7.32 33.51 15.29
CA SER A 513 -6.80 34.88 15.28
C SER A 513 -5.56 35.11 16.15
N ASP A 514 -5.34 34.26 17.16
CA ASP A 514 -4.22 34.40 18.11
C ASP A 514 -3.10 33.36 17.86
N SER A 515 -3.04 32.84 16.63
CA SER A 515 -2.09 31.82 16.19
C SER A 515 -1.39 32.34 14.94
N MET A 516 -0.06 32.31 14.88
CA MET A 516 0.71 32.66 13.68
C MET A 516 1.32 31.40 13.08
N PRO A 517 0.88 30.95 11.89
CA PRO A 517 1.59 29.91 11.15
C PRO A 517 3.01 30.34 10.82
N VAL A 518 3.98 29.51 11.19
CA VAL A 518 5.41 29.75 10.91
C VAL A 518 6.02 28.68 10.03
N ALA A 519 5.44 27.48 9.94
CA ALA A 519 5.90 26.46 9.01
C ALA A 519 4.78 25.52 8.59
N LEU A 520 4.85 25.04 7.34
CA LEU A 520 4.00 23.99 6.78
C LEU A 520 4.87 22.92 6.14
N GLU A 521 4.48 21.65 6.26
CA GLU A 521 5.25 20.49 5.76
C GLU A 521 6.74 20.53 6.19
N TRP A 522 7.01 21.03 7.39
CA TRP A 522 8.38 21.31 7.85
C TRP A 522 9.18 20.01 8.03
N GLU A 523 10.33 19.92 7.38
CA GLU A 523 11.13 18.69 7.38
C GLU A 523 11.97 18.55 8.65
N ILE A 524 11.72 17.49 9.42
CA ILE A 524 12.42 17.20 10.69
C ILE A 524 13.93 17.04 10.51
N SER A 525 14.35 16.54 9.35
CA SER A 525 15.75 16.36 9.05
C SER A 525 16.49 17.70 8.91
N ASN A 526 15.77 18.80 8.62
CA ASN A 526 16.32 20.11 8.31
C ASN A 526 17.51 20.05 7.32
N GLY A 527 17.41 19.17 6.31
CA GLY A 527 18.46 18.94 5.30
C GLY A 527 19.58 17.96 5.72
N SER A 528 19.53 17.37 6.92
CA SER A 528 20.45 16.31 7.36
C SER A 528 20.07 14.95 6.79
N GLU A 529 20.99 14.30 6.07
CA GLU A 529 20.78 12.92 5.60
C GLU A 529 20.61 11.90 6.75
N THR A 530 21.04 12.28 7.97
CA THR A 530 20.96 11.40 9.15
C THR A 530 19.68 11.56 9.95
N GLY A 531 18.86 12.58 9.68
CA GLY A 531 17.66 12.90 10.47
C GLY A 531 17.94 13.65 11.78
N SER A 532 16.91 13.82 12.61
CA SER A 532 17.01 14.40 13.95
C SER A 532 17.06 13.29 15.00
N GLU A 533 18.06 13.34 15.89
CA GLU A 533 18.17 12.38 17.00
C GLU A 533 17.09 12.67 18.06
N ILE A 534 16.39 11.63 18.50
CA ILE A 534 15.51 11.67 19.67
C ILE A 534 16.03 10.69 20.71
N SER A 535 16.19 11.16 21.93
CA SER A 535 16.60 10.39 23.11
C SER A 535 15.80 10.80 24.35
N LEU A 536 15.80 9.93 25.36
CA LEU A 536 15.24 10.18 26.68
C LEU A 536 16.25 9.77 27.74
N ASN A 537 16.24 10.47 28.88
CA ASN A 537 16.99 10.05 30.06
C ASN A 537 16.34 8.82 30.70
N GLN A 538 17.13 8.01 31.42
CA GLN A 538 16.65 6.79 32.06
C GLN A 538 15.44 7.02 33.00
N ASN A 539 15.43 8.12 33.75
CA ASN A 539 14.33 8.48 34.64
C ASN A 539 13.05 8.95 33.91
N GLU A 540 13.13 9.24 32.60
CA GLU A 540 11.99 9.64 31.78
C GLU A 540 11.32 8.45 31.09
N THR A 541 12.02 7.32 30.96
CA THR A 541 11.50 6.14 30.25
C THR A 541 10.52 5.34 31.10
N SER A 542 9.40 4.98 30.49
CA SER A 542 8.34 4.17 31.11
C SER A 542 8.25 2.81 30.43
N PRO A 543 7.84 1.73 31.14
CA PRO A 543 7.43 1.69 32.54
C PRO A 543 8.58 1.52 33.54
N ASN A 544 9.75 1.06 33.11
CA ASN A 544 10.76 0.49 34.00
C ASN A 544 11.98 1.39 34.25
N GLN A 545 11.99 2.62 33.72
CA GLN A 545 13.15 3.52 33.84
C GLN A 545 14.45 2.84 33.38
N ILE A 546 14.42 2.32 32.15
CA ILE A 546 15.56 1.66 31.51
C ILE A 546 16.19 2.59 30.49
N GLU A 547 17.49 2.45 30.27
CA GLU A 547 18.17 3.13 29.20
C GLU A 547 17.73 2.54 27.85
N LEU A 548 17.21 3.37 26.96
CA LEU A 548 16.81 2.99 25.60
C LEU A 548 17.72 3.69 24.59
N PRO A 549 18.20 3.00 23.55
CA PRO A 549 19.01 3.62 22.52
C PRO A 549 18.28 4.78 21.84
N PRO A 550 18.98 5.86 21.45
CA PRO A 550 18.39 6.93 20.66
C PRO A 550 17.94 6.43 19.29
N ILE A 551 17.04 7.18 18.66
CA ILE A 551 16.59 6.92 17.30
C ILE A 551 16.74 8.17 16.44
N MET A 552 17.10 7.98 15.18
CA MET A 552 17.05 9.04 14.19
C MET A 552 15.68 9.10 13.54
N ILE A 553 15.06 10.29 13.57
CA ILE A 553 13.74 10.54 13.00
C ILE A 553 13.85 11.38 11.72
N ASN A 554 13.02 11.03 10.75
CA ASN A 554 12.63 11.91 9.66
C ASN A 554 11.10 11.94 9.52
N GLY A 555 10.58 12.92 8.80
CA GLY A 555 9.15 13.18 8.60
C GLY A 555 8.92 14.66 8.35
N LYS A 556 7.67 15.00 8.05
CA LYS A 556 7.24 16.37 7.83
C LYS A 556 6.16 16.73 8.84
N ILE A 557 6.34 17.86 9.53
CA ILE A 557 5.34 18.40 10.44
C ILE A 557 4.36 19.21 9.60
N ASP A 558 3.10 18.77 9.54
CA ASP A 558 2.07 19.37 8.68
C ASP A 558 1.96 20.88 8.93
N ARG A 559 1.83 21.32 10.20
CA ARG A 559 1.79 22.75 10.56
C ARG A 559 2.38 23.06 11.93
N VAL A 560 3.10 24.18 12.00
CA VAL A 560 3.64 24.77 13.22
C VAL A 560 3.16 26.20 13.35
N ASP A 561 2.57 26.50 14.51
CA ASP A 561 2.14 27.84 14.87
C ASP A 561 2.94 28.36 16.07
N ILE A 562 3.13 29.67 16.15
CA ILE A 562 3.52 30.34 17.40
C ILE A 562 2.36 31.15 17.97
N ILE A 563 2.42 31.46 19.27
CA ILE A 563 1.39 32.21 20.00
C ILE A 563 1.97 33.38 20.84
N PRO A 564 1.23 34.48 21.03
CA PRO A 564 1.71 35.71 21.67
C PRO A 564 1.70 35.63 23.20
N PHE A 565 2.75 36.12 23.85
CA PHE A 565 2.98 36.13 25.31
C PHE A 565 1.96 36.99 26.06
N ASP A 566 1.39 37.98 25.39
CA ASP A 566 0.32 38.83 25.86
C ASP A 566 -1.04 38.42 25.26
N ASN A 567 -2.13 38.80 25.93
CA ASN A 567 -3.48 38.54 25.42
C ASN A 567 -3.88 39.53 24.32
N GLU A 568 -3.14 40.62 24.21
CA GLU A 568 -3.34 41.66 23.22
C GLU A 568 -2.65 41.34 21.88
N GLY A 569 -1.88 40.25 21.78
CA GLY A 569 -1.31 39.75 20.54
C GLY A 569 -0.11 40.54 20.00
N ASN A 570 0.64 41.24 20.86
CA ASN A 570 1.73 42.12 20.44
C ASN A 570 3.13 41.56 20.73
N GLU A 571 3.26 40.65 21.70
CA GLU A 571 4.54 40.09 22.14
C GLU A 571 4.71 38.65 21.64
N TRP A 572 5.37 38.45 20.50
CA TRP A 572 5.54 37.12 19.89
C TRP A 572 6.88 36.44 20.19
N LEU A 573 7.86 37.22 20.67
CA LEU A 573 9.24 36.78 20.92
C LEU A 573 9.72 37.34 22.26
N ASP A 574 10.26 36.47 23.11
CA ASP A 574 10.98 36.88 24.32
C ASP A 574 12.49 36.72 24.11
N ASP A 575 13.18 37.83 23.82
CA ASP A 575 14.64 37.85 23.64
C ASP A 575 15.43 37.50 24.90
N SER A 576 14.80 37.57 26.08
CA SER A 576 15.40 37.16 27.35
C SER A 576 15.28 35.66 27.63
N GLY A 577 14.55 34.92 26.78
CA GLY A 577 14.37 33.48 26.86
C GLY A 577 15.67 32.69 26.64
N SER A 578 15.63 31.41 27.02
CA SER A 578 16.76 30.49 26.89
C SER A 578 17.07 30.19 25.43
N ASN A 579 18.35 29.95 25.10
CA ASN A 579 18.77 29.42 23.78
C ASN A 579 19.06 27.91 23.83
N GLU A 580 18.61 27.23 24.88
CA GLU A 580 18.77 25.78 25.05
C GLU A 580 17.48 25.05 24.67
N ILE A 581 17.61 23.78 24.26
CA ILE A 581 16.47 22.90 23.98
C ILE A 581 15.57 22.83 25.22
N ALA A 582 14.25 22.97 25.04
CA ALA A 582 13.29 22.88 26.14
C ALA A 582 13.44 21.56 26.92
N PRO A 583 13.71 21.60 28.24
CA PRO A 583 13.78 20.41 29.06
C PRO A 583 12.43 19.67 29.07
N LEU A 584 12.40 18.34 28.99
CA LEU A 584 11.15 17.59 29.21
C LEU A 584 10.67 17.80 30.66
N ARG A 585 11.59 17.78 31.62
CA ARG A 585 11.34 17.98 33.04
C ARG A 585 11.47 19.45 33.45
N LEU A 586 10.68 20.33 32.83
CA LEU A 586 10.68 21.78 33.11
C LEU A 586 10.56 22.13 34.61
N PHE A 587 9.86 21.31 35.38
CA PHE A 587 9.66 21.50 36.82
C PHE A 587 10.94 21.34 37.66
N GLU A 588 12.02 20.81 37.08
CA GLU A 588 13.34 20.69 37.73
C GLU A 588 14.27 21.85 37.37
N THR A 589 13.91 22.64 36.36
CA THR A 589 14.71 23.76 35.85
C THR A 589 13.99 25.08 36.15
N ASN A 590 14.37 25.75 37.24
CA ASN A 590 13.68 26.97 37.70
C ASN A 590 13.90 28.19 36.79
N ASP A 591 14.99 28.23 36.02
CA ASP A 591 15.40 29.42 35.27
C ASP A 591 15.12 29.31 33.76
N TRP A 592 14.62 28.17 33.26
CA TRP A 592 14.37 27.99 31.84
C TRP A 592 13.05 28.67 31.43
N LYS A 593 13.11 29.54 30.42
CA LYS A 593 11.96 30.22 29.82
C LYS A 593 12.03 30.15 28.30
N PRO A 594 10.88 30.05 27.61
CA PRO A 594 10.86 30.01 26.15
C PRO A 594 11.12 31.37 25.53
N ARG A 595 11.77 31.38 24.37
CA ARG A 595 11.81 32.52 23.44
C ARG A 595 10.54 32.59 22.59
N ARG A 596 10.03 31.44 22.16
CA ARG A 596 8.76 31.31 21.43
C ARG A 596 7.91 30.20 22.05
N ARG A 597 6.60 30.42 22.07
CA ARG A 597 5.62 29.40 22.47
C ARG A 597 4.95 28.84 21.23
N VAL A 598 5.01 27.52 21.09
CA VAL A 598 4.72 26.81 19.84
C VAL A 598 3.54 25.86 20.02
N ILE A 599 2.69 25.78 18.99
CA ILE A 599 1.64 24.77 18.86
C ILE A 599 1.94 23.90 17.63
N ILE A 600 1.98 22.59 17.83
CA ILE A 600 2.13 21.61 16.73
C ILE A 600 0.75 21.11 16.31
N ARG A 601 0.45 21.23 15.02
CA ARG A 601 -0.81 20.77 14.44
C ARG A 601 -0.54 19.74 13.35
N ASP A 602 -1.18 18.59 13.50
CA ASP A 602 -1.18 17.55 12.48
C ASP A 602 -2.52 17.60 11.73
N LEU A 603 -2.49 17.66 10.41
CA LEU A 603 -3.67 17.83 9.58
C LEU A 603 -4.19 16.46 9.14
N LYS A 604 -5.49 16.23 9.33
CA LYS A 604 -6.09 14.92 9.01
C LYS A 604 -7.44 15.06 8.34
N THR A 605 -7.59 14.41 7.20
CA THR A 605 -8.90 14.21 6.58
C THR A 605 -9.59 13.03 7.23
N SER A 606 -10.78 13.24 7.79
CA SER A 606 -11.50 12.19 8.51
C SER A 606 -13.01 12.41 8.49
N GLU A 607 -13.76 11.32 8.33
CA GLU A 607 -15.22 11.30 8.51
C GLU A 607 -15.64 11.05 9.97
N LYS A 608 -14.69 10.69 10.86
CA LYS A 608 -14.93 10.59 12.30
C LYS A 608 -15.15 11.99 12.90
N LYS A 609 -15.80 12.05 14.06
CA LYS A 609 -15.90 13.28 14.87
C LYS A 609 -14.49 13.83 15.16
N PRO A 610 -14.24 15.14 15.00
CA PRO A 610 -12.92 15.74 15.24
C PRO A 610 -12.34 15.41 16.61
N SER A 611 -13.17 15.46 17.66
CA SER A 611 -12.75 15.11 19.03
C SER A 611 -12.27 13.68 19.19
N ASP A 612 -12.85 12.71 18.48
CA ASP A 612 -12.43 11.31 18.54
C ASP A 612 -11.14 11.07 17.73
N ARG A 613 -10.95 11.77 16.61
CA ARG A 613 -9.69 11.73 15.85
C ARG A 613 -8.54 12.38 16.63
N ASN A 614 -8.80 13.48 17.35
CA ASN A 614 -7.81 14.15 18.18
C ASN A 614 -7.34 13.25 19.34
N LYS A 615 -8.27 12.58 20.04
CA LYS A 615 -7.94 11.58 21.06
C LYS A 615 -7.09 10.44 20.49
N GLU A 616 -7.41 9.94 19.29
CA GLU A 616 -6.64 8.90 18.60
C GLU A 616 -5.22 9.38 18.29
N GLY A 617 -5.07 10.60 17.78
CA GLY A 617 -3.77 11.20 17.46
C GLY A 617 -2.88 11.41 18.68
N LEU A 618 -3.45 11.89 19.79
CA LEU A 618 -2.70 12.16 21.01
C LEU A 618 -2.34 10.87 21.78
N LEU A 619 -3.31 9.95 21.96
CA LEU A 619 -3.13 8.83 22.89
C LEU A 619 -2.69 7.53 22.21
N ASN A 620 -3.11 7.28 20.97
CA ASN A 620 -2.82 6.02 20.28
C ASN A 620 -1.69 6.13 19.24
N GLU A 621 -1.52 7.30 18.62
CA GLU A 621 -0.47 7.55 17.63
C GLU A 621 0.79 8.12 18.31
N LEU A 622 1.94 7.94 17.66
CA LEU A 622 3.24 8.44 18.16
C LEU A 622 3.61 9.80 17.53
N GLN A 623 2.91 10.19 16.47
CA GLN A 623 3.27 11.29 15.58
C GLN A 623 3.38 12.65 16.27
N LEU A 624 2.33 13.10 16.96
CA LEU A 624 2.32 14.43 17.59
C LEU A 624 3.44 14.63 18.61
N ALA A 625 3.74 13.63 19.43
CA ALA A 625 4.81 13.72 20.42
C ALA A 625 6.20 13.72 19.77
N ILE A 626 6.41 12.93 18.71
CA ILE A 626 7.64 12.94 17.93
C ILE A 626 7.83 14.31 17.27
N TYR A 627 6.78 14.86 16.65
CA TYR A 627 6.83 16.18 16.00
C TYR A 627 7.11 17.29 17.00
N SER A 628 6.42 17.27 18.15
CA SER A 628 6.66 18.23 19.22
C SER A 628 8.11 18.20 19.70
N ARG A 629 8.65 17.01 19.95
CA ARG A 629 10.02 16.91 20.43
C ARG A 629 11.06 17.25 19.36
N ALA A 630 10.83 16.82 18.12
CA ALA A 630 11.69 17.13 16.99
C ALA A 630 11.78 18.65 16.77
N TRP A 631 10.66 19.38 16.89
CA TRP A 631 10.67 20.83 16.78
C TRP A 631 11.55 21.48 17.86
N GLU A 632 11.38 21.11 19.14
CA GLU A 632 12.18 21.67 20.25
C GLU A 632 13.69 21.39 20.11
N ILE A 633 14.05 20.22 19.55
CA ILE A 633 15.45 19.85 19.34
C ILE A 633 16.08 20.69 18.23
N ASN A 634 15.34 20.96 17.16
CA ASN A 634 15.83 21.74 16.01
C ASN A 634 15.75 23.25 16.23
N HIS A 635 14.94 23.71 17.20
CA HIS A 635 14.79 25.12 17.54
C HIS A 635 15.04 25.35 19.04
N PRO A 636 16.31 25.33 19.49
CA PRO A 636 16.64 25.68 20.87
C PRO A 636 16.05 27.03 21.29
N GLY A 637 15.38 27.06 22.44
CA GLY A 637 14.61 28.21 22.93
C GLY A 637 13.10 28.16 22.64
N ASP A 638 12.64 27.31 21.74
CA ASP A 638 11.21 27.09 21.53
C ASP A 638 10.64 26.12 22.58
N LEU A 639 9.44 26.43 23.08
CA LEU A 639 8.65 25.51 23.91
C LEU A 639 7.36 25.14 23.20
N VAL A 640 7.15 23.84 22.98
CA VAL A 640 5.85 23.35 22.55
C VAL A 640 4.89 23.38 23.73
N VAL A 641 3.95 24.34 23.69
CA VAL A 641 2.94 24.57 24.73
C VAL A 641 1.58 23.95 24.38
N GLY A 642 1.42 23.41 23.17
CA GLY A 642 0.24 22.65 22.80
C GLY A 642 0.47 21.77 21.57
N ALA A 643 -0.27 20.67 21.47
CA ALA A 643 -0.27 19.83 20.29
C ALA A 643 -1.66 19.25 20.02
N GLY A 644 -2.03 19.06 18.77
CA GLY A 644 -3.31 18.43 18.45
C GLY A 644 -3.58 18.22 16.96
N ILE A 645 -4.77 17.72 16.67
CA ILE A 645 -5.21 17.41 15.30
C ILE A 645 -6.11 18.51 14.77
N SER A 646 -5.79 19.02 13.59
CA SER A 646 -6.71 19.79 12.76
C SER A 646 -7.44 18.81 11.84
N THR A 647 -8.75 18.62 12.07
CA THR A 647 -9.54 17.69 11.27
C THR A 647 -10.23 18.43 10.14
N ILE A 648 -10.05 17.99 8.89
CA ILE A 648 -10.81 18.48 7.73
C ILE A 648 -11.79 17.38 7.31
N GLY A 649 -13.09 17.65 7.44
CA GLY A 649 -14.12 16.63 7.21
C GLY A 649 -15.48 17.25 6.95
N HIS A 650 -16.55 16.55 7.36
CA HIS A 650 -17.90 17.15 7.39
C HIS A 650 -17.98 18.32 8.40
N SER A 651 -17.25 18.18 9.50
CA SER A 651 -16.99 19.26 10.46
C SER A 651 -15.49 19.49 10.48
N THR A 652 -15.06 20.73 10.25
CA THR A 652 -13.67 21.13 10.42
C THR A 652 -13.51 21.73 11.81
N GLU A 653 -12.51 21.27 12.55
CA GLU A 653 -12.17 21.79 13.87
C GLU A 653 -10.67 21.65 14.14
N HIS A 654 -10.08 22.71 14.72
CA HIS A 654 -8.71 22.70 15.21
C HIS A 654 -8.72 22.38 16.69
N LEU A 655 -8.27 21.19 17.08
CA LEU A 655 -8.15 20.82 18.49
C LEU A 655 -6.71 20.93 18.97
N VAL A 656 -6.53 21.38 20.21
CA VAL A 656 -5.22 21.49 20.86
C VAL A 656 -5.31 20.91 22.28
N GLU A 657 -4.38 20.05 22.66
CA GLU A 657 -4.13 19.72 24.06
C GLU A 657 -3.05 20.67 24.59
N PRO A 658 -3.40 21.59 25.50
CA PRO A 658 -2.45 22.55 26.04
C PRO A 658 -1.62 21.93 27.16
N SER A 659 -0.39 22.43 27.28
CA SER A 659 0.45 22.30 28.47
C SER A 659 -0.31 22.80 29.70
N GLY A 660 -0.25 22.04 30.80
CA GLY A 660 -0.93 22.39 32.04
C GLY A 660 -0.51 23.74 32.59
N ASN A 661 0.78 24.09 32.46
CA ASN A 661 1.31 25.40 32.88
C ASN A 661 0.82 26.57 32.01
N HIS A 662 0.45 26.32 30.76
CA HIS A 662 -0.01 27.35 29.81
C HIS A 662 -1.52 27.24 29.49
N ARG A 663 -2.25 26.37 30.19
CA ARG A 663 -3.64 26.07 29.88
C ARG A 663 -4.53 27.30 29.90
N SER A 664 -4.49 28.07 30.98
CA SER A 664 -5.35 29.25 31.14
C SER A 664 -5.08 30.31 30.08
N GLU A 665 -3.82 30.44 29.64
CA GLU A 665 -3.42 31.32 28.54
C GLU A 665 -3.98 30.81 27.21
N LEU A 666 -3.80 29.53 26.89
CA LEU A 666 -4.32 28.96 25.64
C LEU A 666 -5.85 28.94 25.59
N GLU A 667 -6.54 28.83 26.73
CA GLU A 667 -8.00 28.90 26.84
C GLU A 667 -8.54 30.34 26.67
N SER A 668 -7.71 31.38 26.88
CA SER A 668 -8.07 32.78 26.60
C SER A 668 -7.77 33.22 25.17
N LEU A 669 -6.91 32.50 24.47
CA LEU A 669 -6.53 32.78 23.08
C LEU A 669 -7.40 31.98 22.09
N SER A 670 -7.66 32.59 20.94
CA SER A 670 -8.34 32.00 19.80
C SER A 670 -7.35 31.14 18.98
N VAL A 671 -6.96 30.01 19.57
CA VAL A 671 -6.04 29.00 19.00
C VAL A 671 -6.74 27.67 18.68
N GLY A 672 -8.08 27.67 18.69
CA GLY A 672 -8.93 26.50 18.46
C GLY A 672 -9.46 25.87 19.76
N THR A 673 -10.13 24.73 19.65
CA THR A 673 -10.78 24.08 20.79
C THR A 673 -9.75 23.36 21.66
N THR A 674 -9.56 23.84 22.88
CA THR A 674 -8.66 23.21 23.85
C THR A 674 -9.25 21.93 24.44
N THR A 675 -8.40 20.94 24.74
CA THR A 675 -8.77 19.66 25.38
C THR A 675 -8.07 19.48 26.73
N SER A 676 -8.35 18.41 27.48
CA SER A 676 -7.70 18.11 28.78
C SER A 676 -7.37 16.62 28.96
N LEU A 677 -7.05 15.96 27.86
CA LEU A 677 -6.85 14.51 27.76
C LEU A 677 -5.65 14.01 28.58
N THR A 678 -4.58 14.80 28.67
CA THR A 678 -3.34 14.38 29.37
C THR A 678 -3.43 14.58 30.88
N SER A 679 -4.26 15.53 31.31
CA SER A 679 -4.31 16.07 32.69
C SER A 679 -4.52 15.03 33.78
N ARG A 680 -5.24 13.94 33.50
CA ARG A 680 -5.55 12.86 34.46
C ARG A 680 -4.73 11.59 34.23
N LEU A 681 -3.96 11.54 33.16
CA LEU A 681 -3.33 10.31 32.69
C LEU A 681 -1.82 10.28 32.94
N HIS A 682 -1.10 11.35 32.62
CA HIS A 682 0.34 11.29 32.48
C HIS A 682 1.07 11.98 33.64
N ARG A 683 2.19 11.40 34.08
CA ARG A 683 3.22 11.91 35.00
C ARG A 683 4.54 11.20 34.68
N PHE A 684 5.67 11.66 35.18
CA PHE A 684 6.93 10.91 35.03
C PHE A 684 6.93 9.65 35.93
N PRO A 685 7.63 8.57 35.52
CA PRO A 685 7.55 7.27 36.18
C PRO A 685 8.17 7.22 37.59
N ASP A 686 9.02 8.18 37.95
CA ASP A 686 9.66 8.31 39.25
C ASP A 686 8.89 9.21 40.23
N GLU A 687 7.81 9.87 39.78
CA GLU A 687 7.01 10.73 40.63
C GLU A 687 6.10 9.94 41.58
N SER A 688 5.69 10.58 42.69
CA SER A 688 4.66 10.06 43.60
C SER A 688 3.24 10.36 43.12
N ALA A 689 2.21 9.81 43.78
CA ALA A 689 0.80 10.06 43.50
C ALA A 689 0.38 11.56 43.51
N ASN A 690 1.26 12.44 44.00
CA ASN A 690 1.16 13.88 43.89
C ASN A 690 2.25 14.42 42.93
N PRO A 691 2.08 14.25 41.60
CA PRO A 691 3.08 14.68 40.64
C PRO A 691 3.15 16.20 40.55
N LYS A 692 4.37 16.72 40.42
CA LYS A 692 4.68 18.14 40.19
C LYS A 692 4.80 18.45 38.71
N SER A 693 5.12 17.46 37.90
CA SER A 693 5.38 17.67 36.49
C SER A 693 4.16 18.19 35.76
N ASP A 694 4.41 18.92 34.69
CA ASP A 694 3.39 19.20 33.71
C ASP A 694 2.90 17.87 33.04
N PRO A 695 1.58 17.63 32.96
CA PRO A 695 1.03 16.39 32.39
C PRO A 695 1.26 16.26 30.88
N PHE A 696 1.33 17.38 30.14
CA PHE A 696 1.59 17.37 28.71
C PHE A 696 3.05 17.01 28.42
N ARG A 697 4.01 17.55 29.19
CA ARG A 697 5.42 17.12 29.11
C ARG A 697 5.61 15.64 29.43
N ALA A 698 4.94 15.16 30.47
CA ALA A 698 4.95 13.74 30.83
C ALA A 698 4.30 12.86 29.75
N TRP A 699 3.23 13.33 29.09
CA TRP A 699 2.64 12.67 27.93
C TRP A 699 3.66 12.55 26.80
N MET A 700 4.33 13.65 26.44
CA MET A 700 5.37 13.65 25.40
C MET A 700 6.46 12.61 25.71
N ALA A 701 7.01 12.62 26.93
CA ALA A 701 8.00 11.63 27.37
C ALA A 701 7.46 10.18 27.31
N GLN A 702 6.21 9.94 27.72
CA GLN A 702 5.59 8.62 27.65
C GLN A 702 5.47 8.12 26.20
N ARG A 703 4.98 8.96 25.26
CA ARG A 703 4.87 8.59 23.85
C ARG A 703 6.23 8.34 23.21
N LEU A 704 7.22 9.17 23.51
CA LEU A 704 8.60 8.99 23.04
C LEU A 704 9.21 7.70 23.60
N SER A 705 8.94 7.37 24.86
CA SER A 705 9.36 6.10 25.47
C SER A 705 8.76 4.89 24.74
N VAL A 706 7.50 4.97 24.30
CA VAL A 706 6.89 3.92 23.45
C VAL A 706 7.61 3.84 22.10
N ALA A 707 7.90 4.98 21.47
CA ALA A 707 8.60 5.01 20.18
C ALA A 707 10.01 4.39 20.25
N LEU A 708 10.81 4.80 21.24
CA LEU A 708 12.15 4.25 21.50
C LEU A 708 12.08 2.74 21.80
N GLY A 709 11.13 2.32 22.64
CA GLY A 709 10.96 0.90 22.98
C GLY A 709 10.53 0.04 21.79
N VAL A 710 9.67 0.58 20.91
CA VAL A 710 9.25 -0.09 19.68
C VAL A 710 10.43 -0.24 18.71
N ALA A 711 11.22 0.81 18.52
CA ALA A 711 12.41 0.77 17.70
C ALA A 711 13.45 -0.23 18.24
N HIS A 712 13.70 -0.20 19.55
CA HIS A 712 14.59 -1.15 20.21
C HIS A 712 14.11 -2.60 20.03
N GLY A 713 12.80 -2.85 20.20
CA GLY A 713 12.22 -4.17 19.96
C GLY A 713 12.38 -4.65 18.51
N ALA A 714 12.33 -3.75 17.53
CA ALA A 714 12.60 -4.09 16.13
C ALA A 714 14.07 -4.48 15.90
N VAL A 715 15.01 -3.77 16.53
CA VAL A 715 16.45 -4.09 16.49
C VAL A 715 16.71 -5.46 17.09
N GLU A 716 16.05 -5.80 18.20
CA GLU A 716 16.12 -7.12 18.85
C GLU A 716 15.34 -8.22 18.10
N GLY A 717 14.66 -7.91 16.99
CA GLY A 717 13.94 -8.88 16.18
C GLY A 717 12.61 -9.36 16.79
N ARG A 718 12.00 -8.57 17.68
CA ARG A 718 10.69 -8.89 18.27
C ARG A 718 9.58 -8.68 17.23
N VAL A 719 9.10 -9.77 16.63
CA VAL A 719 8.09 -9.76 15.54
C VAL A 719 6.79 -10.50 15.92
N HIS A 720 6.49 -10.52 17.22
CA HIS A 720 5.30 -11.17 17.75
C HIS A 720 4.02 -10.47 17.22
N PRO A 721 2.91 -11.20 17.05
CA PRO A 721 1.66 -10.67 16.57
C PRO A 721 0.84 -10.13 17.75
N THR A 722 0.13 -9.03 17.51
CA THR A 722 -0.80 -8.42 18.47
C THR A 722 -2.17 -8.27 17.79
N PRO A 723 -2.81 -9.39 17.41
CA PRO A 723 -4.02 -9.35 16.62
C PRO A 723 -5.15 -8.68 17.41
N SER A 724 -5.69 -7.60 16.86
CA SER A 724 -6.88 -6.90 17.35
C SER A 724 -7.76 -6.56 16.15
N LYS A 725 -9.05 -6.25 16.38
CA LYS A 725 -9.96 -5.83 15.31
C LYS A 725 -9.40 -4.60 14.58
N SER A 726 -8.97 -3.61 15.35
CA SER A 726 -8.37 -2.38 14.84
C SER A 726 -7.06 -2.62 14.08
N ALA A 727 -6.20 -3.52 14.55
CA ALA A 727 -4.93 -3.81 13.90
C ALA A 727 -5.07 -4.67 12.63
N CYS A 728 -6.03 -5.61 12.60
CA CYS A 728 -6.19 -6.60 11.54
C CYS A 728 -7.08 -6.12 10.37
N ARG A 729 -8.13 -5.32 10.63
CA ARG A 729 -9.15 -4.94 9.63
C ARG A 729 -8.58 -4.33 8.34
N TYR A 730 -7.53 -3.52 8.46
CA TYR A 730 -6.80 -2.90 7.34
C TYR A 730 -5.32 -3.25 7.39
N CYS A 731 -5.00 -4.47 7.76
CA CYS A 731 -3.62 -4.93 7.83
C CYS A 731 -3.16 -5.34 6.42
N PRO A 732 -2.12 -4.70 5.85
CA PRO A 732 -1.67 -4.98 4.49
C PRO A 732 -0.99 -6.34 4.34
N VAL A 733 -0.85 -7.11 5.41
CA VAL A 733 -0.24 -8.44 5.41
C VAL A 733 -1.21 -9.49 5.96
N SER A 734 -2.51 -9.16 5.97
CA SER A 734 -3.54 -10.02 6.51
C SER A 734 -3.63 -11.36 5.77
N SER A 735 -3.49 -11.35 4.44
CA SER A 735 -3.59 -12.56 3.61
C SER A 735 -2.58 -13.65 3.97
N ILE A 736 -1.41 -13.27 4.48
CA ILE A 736 -0.31 -14.18 4.86
C ILE A 736 -0.15 -14.36 6.37
N CYS A 737 -0.93 -13.65 7.18
CA CYS A 737 -0.86 -13.74 8.64
C CYS A 737 -1.87 -14.78 9.16
N ALA A 738 -1.39 -15.98 9.49
CA ALA A 738 -2.25 -17.07 9.98
C ALA A 738 -3.05 -16.72 11.24
N VAL A 739 -2.56 -15.81 12.08
CA VAL A 739 -3.16 -15.44 13.37
C VAL A 739 -4.02 -14.17 13.32
N LYS A 740 -4.31 -13.64 12.13
CA LYS A 740 -5.20 -12.48 11.96
C LYS A 740 -6.54 -12.71 12.66
N MET A 741 -7.14 -11.64 13.16
CA MET A 741 -8.56 -11.68 13.52
C MET A 741 -9.38 -11.46 12.25
N GLU A 742 -10.25 -12.41 11.93
CA GLU A 742 -11.28 -12.25 10.91
C GLU A 742 -12.51 -11.64 11.60
N ASP A 743 -12.98 -10.50 11.10
CA ASP A 743 -14.31 -10.01 11.47
C ASP A 743 -15.33 -10.82 10.65
N ASP A 744 -16.37 -11.34 11.29
CA ASP A 744 -17.58 -11.79 10.60
C ASP A 744 -18.17 -10.55 9.91
N TYR A 745 -18.04 -10.47 8.59
CA TYR A 745 -18.62 -9.39 7.78
C TYR A 745 -20.09 -9.65 7.47
#